data_AF-A0A0C1XER3-F1
#
_entry.id   AF-A0A0C1XER3-F1
#
_cell.length_a   1.000
_cell.length_b   1.000
_cell.length_c   1.000
_cell.angle_alpha   90.00
_cell.angle_beta   90.00
_cell.angle_gamma   90.00
#
_symmetry.space_group_name_H-M   'P 1'
#
loop_
_entity.id
_entity.type
_entity.pdbx_description
1 polymer ?
#
loop_
_entity_poly.entity_id
_entity_poly.type
_entity_poly.pdbx_seq_one_letter_code
_entity_poly.pdbx_strand_id
1 'polypeptide(L)'
;KPAAGVVQGRAESDPAVGVLFTGQGAQRLGMGRELYAGSEVFAHAFDEILTELDPHLDRPLKDVVWGDDAEALNETRWAQPALFALEVALFRLLESRGVAPGVLLGHSVGEVAAAHVSGVLTLADACRLVAARARLMGELPAGGAMVAVEAAEEEALAFLADGVSVAAVNTSRSVVLSGDAAAVTAVAESFAAKGRRTNRLRVSHAFHSALMDPMLSDFEQVLKTLTFHEPRIPVVSNLTGALASGDELRTPAYWTAQVRNAVRFVDGVRSLTGQGVTALVELGPDAVLSAMARESCDEDTVVVPLLREDRPEGIAVATAFARLYVHGAPVDQAPMLAGGRTVELPTYAFQHRRFWPAARPVVPAPSAGGPAAEEWRYREEWVPLAVPDAVPGRWLVVVPDRLEGESWVSAVVTAMGPRTEVVRCGGEPDRTAFAGLLREALGDGTPFAGVLAPAAPADEAVPFALALVQAAIDAEAAAPVWVVTRGAVAVEAGDPVRGQGGVWGLGRVAALEYPRFWGGLVDLPEAVDARVAEWLAGVVSGDTGEDQVAVRDTGVFGRRLTRAPLVGPGGSWSTSGTALITGGTGGLGAHVARWLVAHGTEHLVLVSRRGPDADGAGLLRAELEAAGARVTVAACDVADRDALARVVGEIPADAPLRTVVHAAGVNTGTVGVESLTPDQLHADSRVKAVGARHLDELTGALELDAFVLFSSGAAAWGSGGQAGYAAANAALDALAADRRARGRTATSVAWGAWDEVGMVVAAPGHGDRLRRQGVVPMRPERAVAALERVLHDDETSIVIADMDWSRFVPTFTATRPSRLLSALVEAERATAEAPLTGEEGESDFERHAAGLSGRQRTLFLVELVRDHAAVVLGHASGQEIAPDQAFRDIGFDSLTAVELRDRIAEATGLKLPTTTVFDHPTAGRLAEHLDALLGGTSTEADPEPVGPVTDDPVVIVGMACRLPGGVSDPEDLWRLVAEGTDAISAFPTDRGWNLDALSALDGPGTSATRHGGFLDGAGDFDAAFFGISPREALAMDPQQRLLLETSWEALERAGIDPHTLRGSRTGVFAGVIDQGYGSPLHQAAEGDDGYALTGTASSVASGRVSYVLGLEGPALSIDTACSSSLVALHLAAQSLRQGECSMALAGGVTVMATPGPFVGFSRQGGLAPDGRCKSFGSGADGTGW
;
A
#
# COMPACT_ATOMS: atom_id res chain seq x y z
N LYS A 1 41.58 -0.66 1.68
CA LYS A 1 41.23 -1.66 0.63
C LYS A 1 40.26 -2.66 1.27
N PRO A 2 39.08 -2.91 0.68
CA PRO A 2 38.14 -3.89 1.22
C PRO A 2 38.75 -5.31 1.21
N ALA A 3 38.27 -6.17 2.10
CA ALA A 3 38.72 -7.56 2.21
C ALA A 3 38.35 -8.38 0.97
N ALA A 4 39.03 -9.50 0.74
CA ALA A 4 38.69 -10.42 -0.34
C ALA A 4 37.29 -10.99 -0.12
N GLY A 5 36.41 -10.93 -1.14
CA GLY A 5 35.03 -11.42 -1.07
C GLY A 5 33.98 -10.36 -0.71
N VAL A 6 34.37 -9.11 -0.46
CA VAL A 6 33.42 -8.00 -0.25
C VAL A 6 32.73 -7.67 -1.58
N VAL A 7 31.39 -7.69 -1.57
CA VAL A 7 30.56 -7.19 -2.67
C VAL A 7 30.15 -5.76 -2.35
N GLN A 8 30.32 -4.85 -3.31
CA GLN A 8 29.93 -3.44 -3.20
C GLN A 8 28.94 -3.12 -4.31
N GLY A 9 27.94 -2.32 -3.99
CA GLY A 9 26.90 -1.87 -4.93
C GLY A 9 26.18 -0.65 -4.39
N ARG A 10 25.33 -0.06 -5.22
CA ARG A 10 24.47 1.07 -4.87
C ARG A 10 23.04 0.68 -5.24
N ALA A 11 22.11 0.89 -4.32
CA ALA A 11 20.68 0.75 -4.56
C ALA A 11 20.09 2.16 -4.81
N GLU A 12 19.44 2.35 -5.95
CA GLU A 12 18.80 3.63 -6.31
C GLU A 12 17.26 3.57 -6.16
N SER A 13 16.66 2.36 -6.18
CA SER A 13 15.23 2.06 -5.94
C SER A 13 15.03 0.55 -5.69
N ASP A 14 13.83 0.11 -5.30
CA ASP A 14 13.48 -1.32 -5.20
C ASP A 14 13.51 -1.96 -6.60
N PRO A 15 14.48 -2.86 -6.91
CA PRO A 15 14.65 -3.36 -8.26
C PRO A 15 13.59 -4.39 -8.62
N ALA A 16 12.97 -4.25 -9.80
CA ALA A 16 12.19 -5.33 -10.37
C ALA A 16 13.12 -6.44 -10.86
N VAL A 17 12.90 -7.66 -10.38
CA VAL A 17 13.75 -8.83 -10.67
C VAL A 17 13.16 -9.65 -11.81
N GLY A 18 13.95 -9.92 -12.85
CA GLY A 18 13.65 -10.88 -13.90
C GLY A 18 14.49 -12.15 -13.74
N VAL A 19 13.92 -13.31 -14.06
CA VAL A 19 14.62 -14.60 -13.94
C VAL A 19 14.81 -15.24 -15.30
N LEU A 20 16.04 -15.69 -15.56
CA LEU A 20 16.49 -16.34 -16.78
C LEU A 20 16.71 -17.84 -16.54
N PHE A 21 16.14 -18.71 -17.36
CA PHE A 21 16.34 -20.16 -17.30
C PHE A 21 17.20 -20.64 -18.46
N THR A 22 18.29 -21.34 -18.16
CA THR A 22 19.33 -21.69 -19.14
C THR A 22 18.88 -22.75 -20.16
N GLY A 23 19.49 -22.71 -21.34
CA GLY A 23 19.25 -23.70 -22.39
C GLY A 23 20.21 -24.90 -22.30
N GLN A 24 20.00 -25.89 -23.17
CA GLN A 24 20.92 -27.02 -23.31
C GLN A 24 22.32 -26.57 -23.74
N GLY A 25 23.35 -27.13 -23.11
CA GLY A 25 24.76 -26.89 -23.41
C GLY A 25 25.60 -26.49 -22.21
N ALA A 26 24.97 -26.08 -21.11
CA ALA A 26 25.65 -25.66 -19.87
C ALA A 26 25.75 -26.78 -18.81
N GLN A 27 25.07 -27.91 -19.01
CA GLN A 27 25.06 -29.02 -18.06
C GLN A 27 26.47 -29.56 -17.79
N ARG A 28 26.75 -29.87 -16.53
CA ARG A 28 28.03 -30.43 -16.07
C ARG A 28 27.80 -31.47 -14.98
N LEU A 29 28.68 -32.45 -14.90
CA LEU A 29 28.64 -33.46 -13.83
C LEU A 29 28.71 -32.77 -12.46
N GLY A 30 27.93 -33.28 -11.51
CA GLY A 30 27.91 -32.80 -10.14
C GLY A 30 27.19 -31.47 -9.91
N MET A 31 26.56 -30.87 -10.94
CA MET A 31 25.78 -29.64 -10.75
C MET A 31 24.67 -29.85 -9.70
N GLY A 32 24.54 -28.91 -8.77
CA GLY A 32 23.58 -28.94 -7.66
C GLY A 32 23.93 -29.92 -6.53
N ARG A 33 25.02 -30.68 -6.62
CA ARG A 33 25.38 -31.70 -5.61
C ARG A 33 25.80 -31.08 -4.28
N GLU A 34 26.52 -29.96 -4.32
CA GLU A 34 26.95 -29.27 -3.09
C GLU A 34 25.75 -28.59 -2.43
N LEU A 35 24.87 -27.98 -3.23
CA LEU A 35 23.62 -27.41 -2.73
C LEU A 35 22.70 -28.47 -2.12
N TYR A 36 22.59 -29.64 -2.75
CA TYR A 36 21.83 -30.76 -2.21
C TYR A 36 22.34 -31.20 -0.83
N ALA A 37 23.66 -31.16 -0.60
CA ALA A 37 24.25 -31.51 0.69
C ALA A 37 24.13 -30.37 1.73
N GLY A 38 24.07 -29.11 1.30
CA GLY A 38 24.16 -27.93 2.17
C GLY A 38 22.87 -27.12 2.33
N SER A 39 21.80 -27.42 1.59
CA SER A 39 20.54 -26.70 1.60
C SER A 39 19.36 -27.66 1.58
N GLU A 40 18.61 -27.70 2.69
CA GLU A 40 17.41 -28.55 2.82
C GLU A 40 16.32 -28.17 1.81
N VAL A 41 16.15 -26.87 1.55
CA VAL A 41 15.19 -26.35 0.55
C VAL A 41 15.52 -26.88 -0.84
N PHE A 42 16.78 -26.75 -1.27
CA PHE A 42 17.21 -27.25 -2.56
C PHE A 42 17.07 -28.78 -2.64
N ALA A 43 17.49 -29.50 -1.59
CA ALA A 43 17.42 -30.95 -1.56
C ALA A 43 15.99 -31.49 -1.68
N HIS A 44 15.05 -30.91 -0.92
CA HIS A 44 13.64 -31.25 -0.99
C HIS A 44 13.09 -31.00 -2.40
N ALA A 45 13.28 -29.79 -2.93
CA ALA A 45 12.79 -29.44 -4.26
C ALA A 45 13.34 -30.37 -5.34
N PHE A 46 14.65 -30.68 -5.29
CA PHE A 46 15.29 -31.57 -6.24
C PHE A 46 14.71 -33.00 -6.17
N ASP A 47 14.54 -33.56 -4.97
CA ASP A 47 13.98 -34.91 -4.81
C ASP A 47 12.49 -34.99 -5.19
N GLU A 48 11.70 -33.93 -4.95
CA GLU A 48 10.30 -33.82 -5.42
C GLU A 48 10.23 -33.88 -6.95
N ILE A 49 11.08 -33.10 -7.64
CA ILE A 49 11.14 -33.11 -9.10
C ILE A 49 11.55 -34.49 -9.62
N LEU A 50 12.56 -35.12 -9.02
CA LEU A 50 13.01 -36.46 -9.42
C LEU A 50 11.91 -37.51 -9.23
N THR A 51 11.09 -37.39 -8.19
CA THR A 51 9.97 -38.31 -7.95
C THR A 51 8.97 -38.33 -9.12
N GLU A 52 8.71 -37.16 -9.72
CA GLU A 52 7.83 -37.03 -10.88
C GLU A 52 8.54 -37.32 -12.22
N LEU A 53 9.85 -37.05 -12.31
CA LEU A 53 10.62 -37.10 -13.55
C LEU A 53 11.21 -38.48 -13.86
N ASP A 54 11.74 -39.17 -12.85
CA ASP A 54 12.39 -40.48 -13.00
C ASP A 54 11.47 -41.57 -13.59
N PRO A 55 10.14 -41.62 -13.32
CA PRO A 55 9.24 -42.57 -13.98
C PRO A 55 9.18 -42.44 -15.50
N HIS A 56 9.62 -41.30 -16.06
CA HIS A 56 9.66 -41.05 -17.50
C HIS A 56 11.04 -41.32 -18.14
N LEU A 57 12.03 -41.78 -17.36
CA LEU A 57 13.41 -41.99 -17.78
C LEU A 57 13.83 -43.46 -17.62
N ASP A 58 14.86 -43.89 -18.35
CA ASP A 58 15.32 -45.29 -18.34
C ASP A 58 16.03 -45.69 -17.03
N ARG A 59 16.53 -44.71 -16.28
CA ARG A 59 17.23 -44.86 -15.00
C ARG A 59 17.15 -43.54 -14.23
N PRO A 60 17.38 -43.55 -12.89
CA PRO A 60 17.31 -42.34 -12.08
C PRO A 60 18.21 -41.23 -12.60
N LEU A 61 17.66 -40.02 -12.76
CA LEU A 61 18.39 -38.88 -13.32
C LEU A 61 19.59 -38.49 -12.45
N LYS A 62 19.45 -38.64 -11.13
CA LYS A 62 20.50 -38.39 -10.12
C LYS A 62 21.80 -39.16 -10.43
N ASP A 63 21.69 -40.42 -10.86
CA ASP A 63 22.82 -41.27 -11.20
C ASP A 63 23.56 -40.79 -12.46
N VAL A 64 22.87 -40.09 -13.35
CA VAL A 64 23.45 -39.50 -14.56
C VAL A 64 24.09 -38.15 -14.26
N VAL A 65 23.38 -37.28 -13.53
CA VAL A 65 23.87 -35.92 -13.21
C VAL A 65 25.06 -35.96 -12.27
N TRP A 66 25.10 -36.91 -11.33
CA TRP A 66 26.21 -37.04 -10.36
C TRP A 66 27.11 -38.26 -10.60
N GLY A 67 26.98 -38.89 -11.76
CA GLY A 67 27.85 -39.98 -12.21
C GLY A 67 29.23 -39.50 -12.68
N ASP A 68 29.90 -40.34 -13.44
CA ASP A 68 31.25 -40.13 -13.98
C ASP A 68 31.30 -40.02 -15.52
N ASP A 69 30.17 -40.20 -16.21
CA ASP A 69 30.06 -40.15 -17.67
C ASP A 69 29.44 -38.84 -18.16
N ALA A 70 30.31 -37.88 -18.50
CA ALA A 70 29.89 -36.58 -19.02
C ALA A 70 29.27 -36.67 -20.42
N GLU A 71 29.65 -37.65 -21.23
CA GLU A 71 29.08 -37.84 -22.57
C GLU A 71 27.63 -38.30 -22.46
N ALA A 72 27.33 -39.21 -21.52
CA ALA A 72 25.96 -39.61 -21.22
C ALA A 72 25.09 -38.42 -20.77
N LEU A 73 25.59 -37.56 -19.87
CA LEU A 73 24.85 -36.35 -19.45
C LEU A 73 24.60 -35.38 -20.63
N ASN A 74 25.51 -35.32 -21.60
CA ASN A 74 25.39 -34.47 -22.78
C ASN A 74 24.40 -35.01 -23.84
N GLU A 75 23.96 -36.26 -23.73
CA GLU A 75 22.87 -36.74 -24.57
C GLU A 75 21.59 -35.96 -24.25
N THR A 76 20.87 -35.55 -25.29
CA THR A 76 19.69 -34.67 -25.16
C THR A 76 18.61 -35.24 -24.25
N ARG A 77 18.47 -36.57 -24.26
CA ARG A 77 17.55 -37.32 -23.40
C ARG A 77 17.82 -37.16 -21.90
N TRP A 78 19.04 -36.80 -21.51
CA TRP A 78 19.46 -36.58 -20.12
C TRP A 78 19.69 -35.09 -19.81
N ALA A 79 20.30 -34.36 -20.73
CA ALA A 79 20.63 -32.95 -20.55
C ALA A 79 19.40 -32.08 -20.24
N GLN A 80 18.29 -32.28 -20.96
CA GLN A 80 17.08 -31.48 -20.80
C GLN A 80 16.37 -31.73 -19.45
N PRO A 81 16.06 -32.99 -19.06
CA PRO A 81 15.57 -33.28 -17.72
C PRO A 81 16.51 -32.79 -16.60
N ALA A 82 17.83 -32.94 -16.77
CA ALA A 82 18.82 -32.51 -15.79
C ALA A 82 18.82 -31.00 -15.56
N LEU A 83 18.75 -30.21 -16.64
CA LEU A 83 18.66 -28.75 -16.56
C LEU A 83 17.35 -28.32 -15.90
N PHE A 84 16.22 -28.87 -16.33
CA PHE A 84 14.91 -28.58 -15.74
C PHE A 84 14.91 -28.84 -14.22
N ALA A 85 15.42 -30.00 -13.78
CA ALA A 85 15.47 -30.35 -12.36
C ALA A 85 16.35 -29.39 -11.55
N LEU A 86 17.53 -29.04 -12.06
CA LEU A 86 18.41 -28.07 -11.42
C LEU A 86 17.75 -26.68 -11.34
N GLU A 87 17.21 -26.21 -12.46
CA GLU A 87 16.65 -24.87 -12.63
C GLU A 87 15.44 -24.62 -11.72
N VAL A 88 14.52 -25.59 -11.63
CA VAL A 88 13.35 -25.48 -10.75
C VAL A 88 13.77 -25.59 -9.27
N ALA A 89 14.75 -26.42 -8.92
CA ALA A 89 15.27 -26.48 -7.55
C ALA A 89 16.00 -25.18 -7.14
N LEU A 90 16.76 -24.57 -8.07
CA LEU A 90 17.37 -23.26 -7.88
C LEU A 90 16.32 -22.15 -7.72
N PHE A 91 15.20 -22.23 -8.45
CA PHE A 91 14.09 -21.31 -8.30
C PHE A 91 13.45 -21.39 -6.90
N ARG A 92 13.22 -22.60 -6.37
CA ARG A 92 12.73 -22.79 -4.99
C ARG A 92 13.69 -22.22 -3.96
N LEU A 93 15.00 -22.37 -4.19
CA LEU A 93 16.01 -21.75 -3.35
C LEU A 93 15.95 -20.21 -3.40
N LEU A 94 15.74 -19.64 -4.59
CA LEU A 94 15.57 -18.19 -4.78
C LEU A 94 14.33 -17.66 -4.04
N GLU A 95 13.18 -18.32 -4.18
CA GLU A 95 11.92 -17.98 -3.49
C GLU A 95 12.07 -18.04 -1.97
N SER A 96 12.77 -19.06 -1.44
CA SER A 96 12.99 -19.20 0.00
C SER A 96 13.78 -18.06 0.64
N ARG A 97 14.39 -17.19 -0.18
CA ARG A 97 15.15 -16.00 0.24
C ARG A 97 14.39 -14.69 0.01
N GLY A 98 13.08 -14.74 -0.25
CA GLY A 98 12.24 -13.56 -0.42
C GLY A 98 12.39 -12.86 -1.78
N VAL A 99 13.15 -13.44 -2.72
CA VAL A 99 13.33 -12.85 -4.05
C VAL A 99 12.19 -13.29 -4.96
N ALA A 100 11.19 -12.41 -5.12
CA ALA A 100 10.04 -12.63 -6.01
C ALA A 100 10.31 -12.07 -7.42
N PRO A 101 10.21 -12.89 -8.49
CA PRO A 101 10.40 -12.41 -9.86
C PRO A 101 9.15 -11.69 -10.39
N GLY A 102 9.35 -10.59 -11.12
CA GLY A 102 8.29 -9.89 -11.83
C GLY A 102 8.02 -10.45 -13.23
N VAL A 103 9.03 -11.02 -13.90
CA VAL A 103 8.92 -11.59 -15.25
C VAL A 103 9.95 -12.71 -15.44
N LEU A 104 9.61 -13.71 -16.26
CA LEU A 104 10.45 -14.89 -16.55
C LEU A 104 10.81 -14.97 -18.04
N LEU A 105 12.00 -15.47 -18.34
CA LEU A 105 12.45 -15.80 -19.69
C LEU A 105 13.27 -17.09 -19.65
N GLY A 106 12.92 -18.09 -20.46
CA GLY A 106 13.70 -19.32 -20.54
C GLY A 106 14.25 -19.54 -21.94
N HIS A 107 15.51 -19.95 -22.07
CA HIS A 107 16.13 -20.19 -23.38
C HIS A 107 15.87 -21.63 -23.83
N SER A 108 15.12 -21.82 -24.92
CA SER A 108 14.81 -23.14 -25.47
C SER A 108 14.16 -24.07 -24.42
N VAL A 109 14.88 -25.08 -23.90
CA VAL A 109 14.33 -25.99 -22.87
C VAL A 109 14.02 -25.26 -21.55
N GLY A 110 14.77 -24.21 -21.21
CA GLY A 110 14.53 -23.42 -19.99
C GLY A 110 13.15 -22.75 -19.98
N GLU A 111 12.51 -22.60 -21.13
CA GLU A 111 11.13 -22.10 -21.19
C GLU A 111 10.11 -23.08 -20.58
N VAL A 112 10.42 -24.38 -20.56
CA VAL A 112 9.61 -25.38 -19.84
C VAL A 112 9.71 -25.15 -18.32
N ALA A 113 10.89 -24.81 -17.82
CA ALA A 113 11.07 -24.41 -16.41
C ALA A 113 10.31 -23.12 -16.12
N ALA A 114 10.43 -22.09 -16.97
CA ALA A 114 9.67 -20.83 -16.86
C ALA A 114 8.15 -21.06 -16.88
N ALA A 115 7.64 -21.95 -17.74
CA ALA A 115 6.23 -22.31 -17.81
C ALA A 115 5.76 -23.07 -16.56
N HIS A 116 6.59 -23.94 -15.98
CA HIS A 116 6.25 -24.60 -14.72
C HIS A 116 6.16 -23.61 -13.57
N VAL A 117 7.20 -22.78 -13.37
CA VAL A 117 7.25 -21.89 -12.19
C VAL A 117 6.23 -20.75 -12.27
N SER A 118 5.87 -20.29 -13.48
CA SER A 118 4.74 -19.36 -13.67
C SER A 118 3.39 -20.01 -13.37
N GLY A 119 3.32 -21.34 -13.31
CA GLY A 119 2.09 -22.10 -13.07
C GLY A 119 1.37 -22.55 -14.33
N VAL A 120 1.89 -22.27 -15.54
CA VAL A 120 1.30 -22.76 -16.81
C VAL A 120 1.25 -24.28 -16.84
N LEU A 121 2.26 -24.95 -16.28
CA LEU A 121 2.31 -26.40 -16.16
C LEU A 121 2.46 -26.83 -14.70
N THR A 122 1.69 -27.84 -14.29
CA THR A 122 1.94 -28.55 -13.04
C THR A 122 3.32 -29.23 -13.08
N LEU A 123 3.90 -29.56 -11.92
CA LEU A 123 5.21 -30.23 -11.89
C LEU A 123 5.17 -31.55 -12.68
N ALA A 124 4.14 -32.37 -12.46
CA ALA A 124 3.94 -33.63 -13.17
C ALA A 124 3.84 -33.44 -14.70
N ASP A 125 3.06 -32.46 -15.17
CA ASP A 125 2.92 -32.21 -16.61
C ASP A 125 4.18 -31.58 -17.24
N ALA A 126 4.91 -30.74 -16.49
CA ALA A 126 6.20 -30.22 -16.92
C ALA A 126 7.26 -31.33 -17.03
N CYS A 127 7.31 -32.25 -16.06
CA CYS A 127 8.17 -33.44 -16.08
C CYS A 127 7.86 -34.35 -17.28
N ARG A 128 6.57 -34.60 -17.55
CA ARG A 128 6.12 -35.34 -18.73
C ARG A 128 6.56 -34.65 -20.03
N LEU A 129 6.35 -33.33 -20.10
CA LEU A 129 6.69 -32.53 -21.28
C LEU A 129 8.20 -32.58 -21.56
N VAL A 130 9.04 -32.27 -20.57
CA VAL A 130 10.49 -32.22 -20.75
C VAL A 130 11.07 -33.59 -21.06
N ALA A 131 10.58 -34.66 -20.42
CA ALA A 131 11.03 -36.02 -20.70
C ALA A 131 10.63 -36.48 -22.12
N ALA A 132 9.37 -36.21 -22.53
CA ALA A 132 8.91 -36.54 -23.87
C ALA A 132 9.64 -35.74 -24.96
N ARG A 133 9.83 -34.43 -24.74
CA ARG A 133 10.61 -33.54 -25.62
C ARG A 133 12.02 -34.09 -25.79
N ALA A 134 12.70 -34.39 -24.69
CA ALA A 134 14.08 -34.89 -24.68
C ALA A 134 14.22 -36.25 -25.38
N ARG A 135 13.30 -37.18 -25.13
CA ARG A 135 13.27 -38.50 -25.76
C ARG A 135 13.05 -38.40 -27.27
N LEU A 136 11.99 -37.71 -27.70
CA LEU A 136 11.64 -37.58 -29.11
C LEU A 136 12.72 -36.85 -29.91
N MET A 137 13.33 -35.80 -29.33
CA MET A 137 14.48 -35.11 -29.94
C MET A 137 15.71 -36.02 -30.07
N GLY A 138 15.93 -36.91 -29.09
CA GLY A 138 17.06 -37.85 -29.08
C GLY A 138 16.88 -39.06 -30.01
N GLU A 139 15.65 -39.40 -30.40
CA GLU A 139 15.30 -40.49 -31.32
C GLU A 139 15.43 -40.09 -32.80
N LEU A 140 15.59 -38.80 -33.09
CA LEU A 140 15.77 -38.31 -34.47
C LEU A 140 17.08 -38.84 -35.09
N PRO A 141 17.16 -38.90 -36.43
CA PRO A 141 18.41 -39.29 -37.09
C PRO A 141 19.55 -38.32 -36.78
N ALA A 142 20.71 -38.87 -36.42
CA ALA A 142 21.95 -38.11 -36.35
C ALA A 142 22.32 -37.58 -37.75
N GLY A 143 22.97 -36.41 -37.81
CA GLY A 143 23.37 -35.77 -39.08
C GLY A 143 23.10 -34.27 -39.16
N GLY A 144 22.47 -33.69 -38.14
CA GLY A 144 22.35 -32.24 -37.98
C GLY A 144 23.59 -31.61 -37.35
N ALA A 145 23.77 -30.31 -37.55
CA ALA A 145 24.76 -29.50 -36.82
C ALA A 145 24.14 -28.19 -36.34
N MET A 146 24.72 -27.62 -35.28
CA MET A 146 24.45 -26.25 -34.84
C MET A 146 25.76 -25.46 -34.71
N VAL A 147 25.81 -24.25 -35.25
CA VAL A 147 27.00 -23.38 -35.24
C VAL A 147 26.60 -21.97 -34.84
N ALA A 148 27.22 -21.46 -33.78
CA ALA A 148 27.11 -20.05 -33.41
C ALA A 148 28.00 -19.21 -34.35
N VAL A 149 27.47 -18.12 -34.88
CA VAL A 149 28.12 -17.23 -35.84
C VAL A 149 28.03 -15.80 -35.34
N GLU A 150 29.17 -15.09 -35.37
CA GLU A 150 29.24 -13.67 -35.08
C GLU A 150 28.69 -12.84 -36.26
N ALA A 151 27.36 -12.71 -36.32
CA ALA A 151 26.63 -11.96 -37.33
C ALA A 151 25.29 -11.44 -36.78
N ALA A 152 24.74 -10.38 -37.39
CA ALA A 152 23.36 -9.95 -37.17
C ALA A 152 22.38 -10.92 -37.86
N GLU A 153 21.12 -10.94 -37.42
CA GLU A 153 20.08 -11.81 -38.01
C GLU A 153 19.91 -11.54 -39.51
N GLU A 154 19.83 -10.28 -39.92
CA GLU A 154 19.65 -9.89 -41.32
C GLU A 154 20.83 -10.33 -42.19
N GLU A 155 22.06 -10.26 -41.63
CA GLU A 155 23.25 -10.76 -42.30
C GLU A 155 23.18 -12.29 -42.46
N ALA A 156 22.76 -13.02 -41.42
CA ALA A 156 22.64 -14.46 -41.45
C ALA A 156 21.57 -14.96 -42.42
N LEU A 157 20.40 -14.31 -42.45
CA LEU A 157 19.29 -14.64 -43.35
C LEU A 157 19.71 -14.56 -44.83
N ALA A 158 20.59 -13.62 -45.20
CA ALA A 158 21.10 -13.49 -46.56
C ALA A 158 22.00 -14.65 -47.02
N PHE A 159 22.50 -15.46 -46.09
CA PHE A 159 23.37 -16.62 -46.36
C PHE A 159 22.67 -17.96 -46.08
N LEU A 160 21.37 -17.95 -45.75
CA LEU A 160 20.63 -19.19 -45.56
C LEU A 160 20.52 -19.97 -46.88
N ALA A 161 20.90 -21.23 -46.83
CA ALA A 161 20.72 -22.20 -47.90
C ALA A 161 19.58 -23.16 -47.53
N ASP A 162 19.06 -23.88 -48.53
CA ASP A 162 18.10 -24.95 -48.31
C ASP A 162 18.64 -25.96 -47.28
N GLY A 163 17.85 -26.23 -46.25
CA GLY A 163 18.25 -27.12 -45.15
C GLY A 163 18.99 -26.46 -43.98
N VAL A 164 19.14 -25.13 -43.97
CA VAL A 164 19.68 -24.34 -42.83
C VAL A 164 18.58 -23.41 -42.27
N SER A 165 18.48 -23.32 -40.95
CA SER A 165 17.57 -22.47 -40.19
C SER A 165 18.35 -21.62 -39.19
N VAL A 166 17.78 -20.50 -38.75
CA VAL A 166 18.23 -19.80 -37.55
C VAL A 166 17.58 -20.47 -36.35
N ALA A 167 18.38 -20.99 -35.43
CA ALA A 167 17.93 -21.63 -34.20
C ALA A 167 17.73 -20.66 -33.04
N ALA A 168 18.55 -19.61 -32.98
CA ALA A 168 18.48 -18.62 -31.92
C ALA A 168 19.12 -17.30 -32.36
N VAL A 169 18.53 -16.20 -31.92
CA VAL A 169 19.11 -14.85 -31.99
C VAL A 169 19.48 -14.45 -30.57
N ASN A 170 20.76 -14.63 -30.21
CA ASN A 170 21.24 -14.54 -28.84
C ASN A 170 21.66 -13.12 -28.46
N THR A 171 22.32 -12.40 -29.37
CA THR A 171 22.64 -10.97 -29.22
C THR A 171 22.49 -10.28 -30.58
N SER A 172 22.62 -8.95 -30.62
CA SER A 172 22.59 -8.18 -31.88
C SER A 172 23.67 -8.59 -32.89
N ARG A 173 24.68 -9.37 -32.47
CA ARG A 173 25.79 -9.84 -33.30
C ARG A 173 26.06 -11.34 -33.15
N SER A 174 25.12 -12.11 -32.58
CA SER A 174 25.32 -13.54 -32.33
C SER A 174 24.05 -14.30 -32.66
N VAL A 175 24.13 -15.13 -33.69
CA VAL A 175 23.06 -16.05 -34.11
C VAL A 175 23.55 -17.49 -34.08
N VAL A 176 22.64 -18.43 -33.90
CA VAL A 176 22.93 -19.86 -34.03
C VAL A 176 22.25 -20.38 -35.28
N LEU A 177 23.02 -20.99 -36.16
CA LEU A 177 22.51 -21.69 -37.35
C LEU A 177 22.35 -23.18 -37.03
N SER A 178 21.27 -23.80 -37.50
CA SER A 178 21.00 -25.22 -37.34
C SER A 178 20.43 -25.84 -38.61
N GLY A 179 20.73 -27.11 -38.86
CA GLY A 179 20.24 -27.82 -40.04
C GLY A 179 21.13 -28.99 -40.44
N ASP A 180 21.10 -29.37 -41.71
CA ASP A 180 21.99 -30.40 -42.25
C ASP A 180 23.47 -30.05 -41.99
N ALA A 181 24.24 -31.03 -41.51
CA ALA A 181 25.61 -30.76 -41.07
C ALA A 181 26.52 -30.20 -42.17
N ALA A 182 26.37 -30.64 -43.42
CA ALA A 182 27.18 -30.15 -44.53
C ALA A 182 26.75 -28.73 -44.93
N ALA A 183 25.44 -28.48 -45.01
CA ALA A 183 24.89 -27.18 -45.35
C ALA A 183 25.24 -26.10 -44.31
N VAL A 184 25.05 -26.38 -43.02
CA VAL A 184 25.41 -25.47 -41.92
C VAL A 184 26.92 -25.18 -41.91
N THR A 185 27.75 -26.21 -42.13
CA THR A 185 29.21 -26.03 -42.18
C THR A 185 29.63 -25.12 -43.33
N ALA A 186 29.04 -25.27 -44.52
CA ALA A 186 29.33 -24.42 -45.68
C ALA A 186 28.94 -22.94 -45.44
N VAL A 187 27.79 -22.70 -44.78
CA VAL A 187 27.37 -21.34 -44.39
C VAL A 187 28.34 -20.77 -43.34
N ALA A 188 28.70 -21.54 -42.32
CA ALA A 188 29.66 -21.11 -41.30
C ALA A 188 31.06 -20.80 -41.89
N GLU A 189 31.55 -21.61 -42.83
CA GLU A 189 32.81 -21.36 -43.54
C GLU A 189 32.75 -20.05 -44.36
N SER A 190 31.60 -19.73 -44.94
CA SER A 190 31.39 -18.46 -45.65
C SER A 190 31.50 -17.24 -44.73
N PHE A 191 31.04 -17.37 -43.48
CA PHE A 191 31.22 -16.34 -42.44
C PHE A 191 32.66 -16.27 -41.93
N ALA A 192 33.31 -17.43 -41.72
CA ALA A 192 34.72 -17.49 -41.34
C ALA A 192 35.63 -16.86 -42.39
N ALA A 193 35.34 -17.06 -43.68
CA ALA A 193 36.07 -16.44 -44.79
C ALA A 193 35.97 -14.90 -44.81
N LYS A 194 34.93 -14.35 -44.18
CA LYS A 194 34.74 -12.89 -43.98
C LYS A 194 35.35 -12.38 -42.66
N GLY A 195 36.08 -13.23 -41.93
CA GLY A 195 36.70 -12.88 -40.65
C GLY A 195 35.74 -12.88 -39.47
N ARG A 196 34.53 -13.45 -39.58
CA ARG A 196 33.62 -13.62 -38.43
C ARG A 196 34.01 -14.85 -37.62
N ARG A 197 33.86 -14.77 -36.28
CA ARG A 197 34.03 -15.95 -35.42
C ARG A 197 32.88 -16.93 -35.63
N THR A 198 33.20 -18.21 -35.71
CA THR A 198 32.24 -19.30 -35.76
C THR A 198 32.61 -20.36 -34.73
N ASN A 199 31.62 -20.93 -34.04
CA ASN A 199 31.83 -21.95 -33.01
C ASN A 199 30.79 -23.06 -33.16
N ARG A 200 31.24 -24.29 -33.41
CA ARG A 200 30.37 -25.46 -33.53
C ARG A 200 29.90 -25.89 -32.13
N LEU A 201 28.59 -25.95 -31.93
CA LEU A 201 28.01 -26.37 -30.67
C LEU A 201 28.10 -27.90 -30.52
N ARG A 202 28.34 -28.36 -29.30
CA ARG A 202 28.45 -29.80 -28.96
C ARG A 202 27.07 -30.41 -28.80
N VAL A 203 26.38 -30.59 -29.93
CA VAL A 203 25.07 -31.23 -30.01
C VAL A 203 25.06 -32.24 -31.16
N SER A 204 24.34 -33.34 -30.99
CA SER A 204 24.23 -34.42 -31.99
C SER A 204 23.13 -34.18 -33.03
N HIS A 205 22.27 -33.19 -32.79
CA HIS A 205 21.09 -32.87 -33.59
C HIS A 205 20.97 -31.37 -33.84
N ALA A 206 20.21 -31.01 -34.88
CA ALA A 206 19.96 -29.63 -35.27
C ALA A 206 18.60 -29.13 -34.74
N PHE A 207 18.57 -28.71 -33.48
CA PHE A 207 17.35 -28.18 -32.86
C PHE A 207 16.90 -26.88 -33.52
N HIS A 208 15.60 -26.55 -33.38
CA HIS A 208 15.02 -25.35 -33.95
C HIS A 208 15.23 -25.24 -35.47
N SER A 209 15.04 -26.36 -36.17
CA SER A 209 15.19 -26.48 -37.63
C SER A 209 14.19 -27.46 -38.23
N ALA A 210 14.13 -27.54 -39.56
CA ALA A 210 13.31 -28.51 -40.30
C ALA A 210 13.60 -29.97 -39.91
N LEU A 211 14.77 -30.26 -39.33
CA LEU A 211 15.08 -31.60 -38.84
C LEU A 211 14.28 -32.00 -37.59
N MET A 212 13.52 -31.08 -36.98
CA MET A 212 12.56 -31.39 -35.92
C MET A 212 11.19 -31.85 -36.45
N ASP A 213 10.88 -31.61 -37.73
CA ASP A 213 9.58 -31.93 -38.33
C ASP A 213 9.14 -33.40 -38.09
N PRO A 214 10.02 -34.43 -38.15
CA PRO A 214 9.62 -35.82 -37.94
C PRO A 214 9.07 -36.12 -36.54
N MET A 215 9.46 -35.38 -35.50
CA MET A 215 8.98 -35.61 -34.14
C MET A 215 7.71 -34.84 -33.79
N LEU A 216 7.32 -33.84 -34.60
CA LEU A 216 6.27 -32.89 -34.21
C LEU A 216 4.92 -33.56 -33.97
N SER A 217 4.56 -34.57 -34.78
CA SER A 217 3.27 -35.26 -34.64
C SER A 217 3.18 -36.03 -33.32
N ASP A 218 4.22 -36.79 -32.97
CA ASP A 218 4.26 -37.54 -31.72
C ASP A 218 4.36 -36.61 -30.51
N PHE A 219 5.09 -35.50 -30.65
CA PHE A 219 5.19 -34.48 -29.59
C PHE A 219 3.84 -33.79 -29.35
N GLU A 220 3.09 -33.48 -30.42
CA GLU A 220 1.75 -32.91 -30.32
C GLU A 220 0.77 -33.86 -29.62
N GLN A 221 0.91 -35.18 -29.81
CA GLN A 221 0.09 -36.16 -29.08
C GLN A 221 0.35 -36.10 -27.58
N VAL A 222 1.61 -35.97 -27.15
CA VAL A 222 1.94 -35.80 -25.73
C VAL A 222 1.37 -34.47 -25.21
N LEU A 223 1.57 -33.37 -25.93
CA LEU A 223 1.08 -32.05 -25.55
C LEU A 223 -0.45 -32.02 -25.36
N LYS A 224 -1.21 -32.77 -26.17
CA LYS A 224 -2.67 -32.91 -26.03
C LYS A 224 -3.12 -33.63 -24.76
N THR A 225 -2.22 -34.35 -24.08
CA THR A 225 -2.51 -35.00 -22.80
C THR A 225 -2.22 -34.11 -21.59
N LEU A 226 -1.55 -32.97 -21.78
CA LEU A 226 -1.17 -32.06 -20.71
C LEU A 226 -2.28 -31.03 -20.46
N THR A 227 -2.35 -30.55 -19.21
CA THR A 227 -3.23 -29.42 -18.87
C THR A 227 -2.40 -28.15 -18.76
N PHE A 228 -2.80 -27.13 -19.51
CA PHE A 228 -2.16 -25.80 -19.45
C PHE A 228 -3.04 -24.83 -18.65
N HIS A 229 -2.42 -24.10 -17.74
CA HIS A 229 -3.08 -23.11 -16.89
C HIS A 229 -2.61 -21.68 -17.22
N GLU A 230 -3.31 -20.69 -16.70
CA GLU A 230 -2.93 -19.28 -16.85
C GLU A 230 -1.64 -18.96 -16.07
N PRO A 231 -0.68 -18.24 -16.66
CA PRO A 231 0.54 -17.85 -15.96
C PRO A 231 0.25 -16.86 -14.83
N ARG A 232 0.67 -17.19 -13.60
CA ARG A 232 0.65 -16.32 -12.42
C ARG A 232 1.81 -15.32 -12.41
N ILE A 233 2.90 -15.65 -13.12
CA ILE A 233 4.06 -14.79 -13.33
C ILE A 233 4.21 -14.60 -14.84
N PRO A 234 4.31 -13.35 -15.35
CA PRO A 234 4.49 -13.09 -16.78
C PRO A 234 5.71 -13.82 -17.35
N VAL A 235 5.55 -14.41 -18.54
CA VAL A 235 6.62 -15.14 -19.25
C VAL A 235 6.83 -14.51 -20.63
N VAL A 236 8.09 -14.29 -21.01
CA VAL A 236 8.47 -13.85 -22.35
C VAL A 236 8.54 -15.07 -23.29
N SER A 237 7.82 -15.00 -24.41
CA SER A 237 7.74 -16.06 -25.42
C SER A 237 9.04 -16.16 -26.21
N ASN A 238 9.59 -17.36 -26.34
CA ASN A 238 10.77 -17.58 -27.19
C ASN A 238 10.50 -17.36 -28.68
N LEU A 239 9.25 -17.43 -29.12
CA LEU A 239 8.89 -17.25 -30.54
C LEU A 239 8.80 -15.78 -30.92
N THR A 240 8.29 -14.94 -30.02
CA THR A 240 8.02 -13.52 -30.30
C THR A 240 9.07 -12.60 -29.69
N GLY A 241 9.75 -13.01 -28.62
CA GLY A 241 10.62 -12.13 -27.84
C GLY A 241 9.86 -11.08 -27.02
N ALA A 242 8.54 -11.18 -26.95
CA ALA A 242 7.66 -10.31 -26.16
C ALA A 242 6.96 -11.11 -25.05
N LEU A 243 6.31 -10.40 -24.12
CA LEU A 243 5.42 -11.06 -23.14
C LEU A 243 4.38 -11.90 -23.87
N ALA A 244 4.23 -13.16 -23.45
CA ALA A 244 3.28 -14.08 -24.05
C ALA A 244 1.85 -13.56 -23.85
N SER A 245 1.05 -13.57 -24.92
CA SER A 245 -0.30 -12.98 -24.93
C SER A 245 -1.41 -14.03 -24.78
N GLY A 246 -2.40 -13.79 -23.92
CA GLY A 246 -3.65 -14.57 -23.85
C GLY A 246 -3.47 -16.09 -23.66
N ASP A 247 -3.82 -16.88 -24.68
CA ASP A 247 -3.73 -18.35 -24.70
C ASP A 247 -2.38 -18.89 -25.23
N GLU A 248 -1.42 -18.03 -25.62
CA GLU A 248 -0.22 -18.42 -26.39
C GLU A 248 0.51 -19.65 -25.82
N LEU A 249 0.99 -19.57 -24.57
CA LEU A 249 1.69 -20.69 -23.90
C LEU A 249 0.79 -21.89 -23.56
N ARG A 250 -0.53 -21.72 -23.68
CA ARG A 250 -1.55 -22.68 -23.26
C ARG A 250 -2.04 -23.59 -24.39
N THR A 251 -1.32 -23.62 -25.51
CA THR A 251 -1.69 -24.42 -26.67
C THR A 251 -0.60 -25.42 -27.07
N PRO A 252 -0.96 -26.67 -27.42
CA PRO A 252 -0.02 -27.61 -28.05
C PRO A 252 0.69 -27.03 -29.27
N ALA A 253 -0.03 -26.21 -30.06
CA ALA A 253 0.51 -25.56 -31.25
C ALA A 253 1.73 -24.69 -30.93
N TYR A 254 1.68 -23.91 -29.85
CA TYR A 254 2.81 -23.10 -29.39
C TYR A 254 4.05 -23.95 -29.13
N TRP A 255 3.93 -25.03 -28.36
CA TRP A 255 5.08 -25.86 -27.99
C TRP A 255 5.65 -26.65 -29.18
N THR A 256 4.81 -27.07 -30.14
CA THR A 256 5.31 -27.63 -31.41
C THR A 256 6.05 -26.59 -32.26
N ALA A 257 5.58 -25.34 -32.26
CA ALA A 257 6.28 -24.24 -32.92
C ALA A 257 7.58 -23.87 -32.17
N GLN A 258 7.58 -23.93 -30.84
CA GLN A 258 8.70 -23.61 -29.96
C GLN A 258 9.91 -24.50 -30.19
N VAL A 259 9.70 -25.82 -30.34
CA VAL A 259 10.82 -26.76 -30.58
C VAL A 259 11.38 -26.64 -32.01
N ARG A 260 10.61 -26.03 -32.92
CA ARG A 260 10.90 -25.96 -34.35
C ARG A 260 11.50 -24.61 -34.80
N ASN A 261 11.10 -23.50 -34.19
CA ASN A 261 11.44 -22.15 -34.66
C ASN A 261 12.49 -21.45 -33.79
N ALA A 262 13.04 -20.36 -34.30
CA ALA A 262 14.14 -19.64 -33.65
C ALA A 262 13.77 -19.10 -32.25
N VAL A 263 14.70 -19.21 -31.30
CA VAL A 263 14.63 -18.56 -29.99
C VAL A 263 15.02 -17.09 -30.09
N ARG A 264 14.11 -16.19 -29.72
CA ARG A 264 14.25 -14.72 -29.72
C ARG A 264 14.85 -14.17 -28.42
N PHE A 265 16.02 -14.66 -28.01
CA PHE A 265 16.57 -14.33 -26.69
C PHE A 265 16.94 -12.84 -26.52
N VAL A 266 17.59 -12.22 -27.51
CA VAL A 266 17.96 -10.79 -27.44
C VAL A 266 16.73 -9.88 -27.32
N ASP A 267 15.67 -10.22 -28.06
CA ASP A 267 14.41 -9.47 -28.03
C ASP A 267 13.72 -9.67 -26.68
N GLY A 268 13.78 -10.88 -26.14
CA GLY A 268 13.26 -11.18 -24.80
C GLY A 268 13.96 -10.42 -23.68
N VAL A 269 15.30 -10.31 -23.71
CA VAL A 269 16.05 -9.50 -22.72
C VAL A 269 15.66 -8.02 -22.81
N ARG A 270 15.48 -7.49 -24.02
CA ARG A 270 14.98 -6.11 -24.23
C ARG A 270 13.55 -5.93 -23.75
N SER A 271 12.70 -6.94 -23.91
CA SER A 271 11.35 -6.92 -23.36
C SER A 271 11.37 -6.89 -21.83
N LEU A 272 12.29 -7.61 -21.18
CA LEU A 272 12.45 -7.56 -19.72
C LEU A 272 12.85 -6.15 -19.25
N THR A 273 13.89 -5.56 -19.83
CA THR A 273 14.33 -4.21 -19.45
C THR A 273 13.27 -3.14 -19.77
N GLY A 274 12.54 -3.28 -20.88
CA GLY A 274 11.41 -2.42 -21.23
C GLY A 274 10.24 -2.47 -20.24
N GLN A 275 10.12 -3.54 -19.43
CA GLN A 275 9.14 -3.66 -18.34
C GLN A 275 9.67 -3.09 -17.01
N GLY A 276 10.83 -2.43 -17.02
CA GLY A 276 11.45 -1.85 -15.83
C GLY A 276 12.26 -2.84 -14.98
N VAL A 277 12.59 -4.02 -15.51
CA VAL A 277 13.48 -4.99 -14.83
C VAL A 277 14.89 -4.41 -14.76
N THR A 278 15.40 -4.21 -13.55
CA THR A 278 16.75 -3.66 -13.29
C THR A 278 17.71 -4.70 -12.72
N ALA A 279 17.22 -5.90 -12.36
CA ALA A 279 18.04 -7.03 -11.95
C ALA A 279 17.63 -8.32 -12.67
N LEU A 280 18.58 -8.97 -13.34
CA LEU A 280 18.39 -10.26 -14.02
C LEU A 280 19.14 -11.37 -13.29
N VAL A 281 18.44 -12.44 -12.91
CA VAL A 281 19.02 -13.61 -12.23
C VAL A 281 19.00 -14.81 -13.17
N GLU A 282 20.16 -15.36 -13.51
CA GLU A 282 20.25 -16.62 -14.26
C GLU A 282 20.23 -17.82 -13.31
N LEU A 283 19.25 -18.69 -13.54
CA LEU A 283 19.12 -20.01 -12.94
C LEU A 283 19.59 -21.03 -13.96
N GLY A 284 20.75 -21.60 -13.68
CA GLY A 284 21.42 -22.58 -14.52
C GLY A 284 22.70 -23.07 -13.83
N PRO A 285 23.41 -24.03 -14.42
CA PRO A 285 24.62 -24.61 -13.84
C PRO A 285 25.86 -23.68 -13.90
N ASP A 286 25.79 -22.62 -14.70
CA ASP A 286 26.83 -21.60 -14.91
C ASP A 286 26.22 -20.27 -15.45
N ALA A 287 27.05 -19.32 -15.89
CA ALA A 287 26.68 -17.95 -16.28
C ALA A 287 26.54 -17.71 -17.80
N VAL A 288 25.93 -18.64 -18.53
CA VAL A 288 25.90 -18.62 -20.01
C VAL A 288 24.99 -17.50 -20.53
N LEU A 289 23.74 -17.42 -20.04
CA LEU A 289 22.79 -16.38 -20.42
C LEU A 289 23.21 -15.02 -19.89
N SER A 290 23.83 -14.97 -18.71
CA SER A 290 24.30 -13.74 -18.07
C SER A 290 25.30 -12.98 -18.95
N ALA A 291 26.18 -13.70 -19.66
CA ALA A 291 27.14 -13.08 -20.58
C ALA A 291 26.43 -12.42 -21.78
N MET A 292 25.41 -13.08 -22.33
CA MET A 292 24.66 -12.59 -23.50
C MET A 292 23.67 -11.47 -23.13
N ALA A 293 23.05 -11.57 -21.94
CA ALA A 293 22.12 -10.57 -21.44
C ALA A 293 22.81 -9.22 -21.21
N ARG A 294 24.05 -9.20 -20.70
CA ARG A 294 24.85 -7.97 -20.53
C ARG A 294 25.13 -7.22 -21.81
N GLU A 295 25.17 -7.90 -22.96
CA GLU A 295 25.31 -7.24 -24.27
C GLU A 295 24.00 -6.58 -24.75
N SER A 296 22.89 -6.87 -24.09
CA SER A 296 21.53 -6.59 -24.56
C SER A 296 20.70 -5.73 -23.60
N CYS A 297 21.14 -5.55 -22.35
CA CYS A 297 20.52 -4.69 -21.34
C CYS A 297 21.27 -3.36 -21.17
N ASP A 298 20.66 -2.40 -20.46
CA ASP A 298 21.27 -1.12 -20.13
C ASP A 298 22.46 -1.30 -19.16
N GLU A 299 23.41 -0.36 -19.14
CA GLU A 299 24.62 -0.43 -18.30
C GLU A 299 24.30 -0.54 -16.80
N ASP A 300 23.15 0.00 -16.38
CA ASP A 300 22.70 0.00 -14.99
C ASP A 300 21.97 -1.29 -14.57
N THR A 301 21.66 -2.20 -15.52
CA THR A 301 20.99 -3.47 -15.21
C THR A 301 21.98 -4.46 -14.61
N VAL A 302 21.73 -4.91 -13.38
CA VAL A 302 22.58 -5.93 -12.74
C VAL A 302 22.23 -7.33 -13.26
N VAL A 303 23.23 -8.06 -13.75
CA VAL A 303 23.04 -9.44 -14.26
C VAL A 303 23.84 -10.44 -13.42
N VAL A 304 23.12 -11.31 -12.69
CA VAL A 304 23.63 -12.17 -11.63
C VAL A 304 23.38 -13.66 -11.96
N PRO A 305 24.42 -14.45 -12.23
CA PRO A 305 24.29 -15.90 -12.28
C PRO A 305 24.24 -16.48 -10.87
N LEU A 306 23.27 -17.35 -10.57
CA LEU A 306 23.15 -17.96 -9.24
C LEU A 306 24.23 -19.01 -8.98
N LEU A 307 24.63 -19.77 -10.01
CA LEU A 307 25.77 -20.69 -9.98
C LEU A 307 26.87 -20.26 -10.95
N ARG A 308 28.10 -20.65 -10.62
CA ARG A 308 29.27 -20.51 -11.49
C ARG A 308 30.16 -21.74 -11.35
N GLU A 309 30.69 -22.23 -12.46
CA GLU A 309 31.60 -23.39 -12.43
C GLU A 309 32.95 -23.09 -11.75
N ASP A 310 33.34 -21.81 -11.70
CA ASP A 310 34.66 -21.37 -11.23
C ASP A 310 34.82 -21.32 -9.70
N ARG A 311 33.77 -21.70 -8.94
CA ARG A 311 33.76 -21.65 -7.48
C ARG A 311 32.78 -22.66 -6.86
N PRO A 312 32.93 -22.99 -5.56
CA PRO A 312 31.95 -23.82 -4.84
C PRO A 312 30.54 -23.24 -4.90
N GLU A 313 29.52 -24.10 -4.98
CA GLU A 313 28.13 -23.70 -5.26
C GLU A 313 27.57 -22.83 -4.14
N GLY A 314 27.86 -23.17 -2.88
CA GLY A 314 27.46 -22.34 -1.73
C GLY A 314 28.06 -20.93 -1.76
N ILE A 315 29.30 -20.78 -2.23
CA ILE A 315 29.94 -19.47 -2.39
C ILE A 315 29.32 -18.72 -3.58
N ALA A 316 29.01 -19.39 -4.68
CA ALA A 316 28.34 -18.79 -5.83
C ALA A 316 26.98 -18.20 -5.43
N VAL A 317 26.15 -19.01 -4.75
CA VAL A 317 24.82 -18.61 -4.26
C VAL A 317 24.93 -17.44 -3.28
N ALA A 318 25.83 -17.52 -2.29
CA ALA A 318 26.02 -16.43 -1.33
C ALA A 318 26.48 -15.13 -2.01
N THR A 319 27.36 -15.24 -3.02
CA THR A 319 27.82 -14.08 -3.80
C THR A 319 26.69 -13.50 -4.64
N ALA A 320 25.83 -14.34 -5.22
CA ALA A 320 24.69 -13.91 -6.01
C ALA A 320 23.68 -13.14 -5.15
N PHE A 321 23.33 -13.67 -3.97
CA PHE A 321 22.47 -13.00 -3.01
C PHE A 321 23.07 -11.69 -2.50
N ALA A 322 24.38 -11.67 -2.20
CA ALA A 322 25.06 -10.44 -1.82
C ALA A 322 25.01 -9.38 -2.93
N ARG A 323 25.16 -9.78 -4.21
CA ARG A 323 25.02 -8.87 -5.37
C ARG A 323 23.60 -8.33 -5.47
N LEU A 324 22.59 -9.19 -5.38
CA LEU A 324 21.19 -8.77 -5.39
C LEU A 324 20.90 -7.78 -4.26
N TYR A 325 21.37 -8.08 -3.05
CA TYR A 325 21.18 -7.24 -1.87
C TYR A 325 21.81 -5.84 -2.03
N VAL A 326 23.07 -5.73 -2.45
CA VAL A 326 23.74 -4.41 -2.59
C VAL A 326 23.15 -3.57 -3.73
N HIS A 327 22.36 -4.18 -4.62
CA HIS A 327 21.63 -3.52 -5.69
C HIS A 327 20.14 -3.32 -5.36
N GLY A 328 19.73 -3.57 -4.12
CA GLY A 328 18.41 -3.22 -3.58
C GLY A 328 17.37 -4.34 -3.57
N ALA A 329 17.68 -5.54 -4.06
CA ALA A 329 16.72 -6.63 -4.06
C ALA A 329 16.45 -7.13 -2.61
N PRO A 330 15.19 -7.43 -2.24
CA PRO A 330 14.83 -7.86 -0.90
C PRO A 330 15.29 -9.31 -0.67
N VAL A 331 16.53 -9.46 -0.22
CA VAL A 331 17.13 -10.76 0.11
C VAL A 331 17.04 -10.99 1.62
N ASP A 332 16.31 -12.03 2.03
CA ASP A 332 16.26 -12.47 3.42
C ASP A 332 17.58 -13.15 3.82
N GLN A 333 18.32 -12.48 4.70
CA GLN A 333 19.60 -12.93 5.23
C GLN A 333 19.46 -13.86 6.43
N ALA A 334 18.31 -13.89 7.11
CA ALA A 334 18.13 -14.64 8.36
C ALA A 334 18.45 -16.14 8.22
N PRO A 335 18.01 -16.85 7.16
CA PRO A 335 18.32 -18.27 7.00
C PRO A 335 19.80 -18.52 6.61
N MET A 336 20.54 -17.50 6.17
CA MET A 336 21.98 -17.57 5.87
C MET A 336 22.83 -17.38 7.13
N LEU A 337 22.27 -16.71 8.14
CA LEU A 337 22.93 -16.34 9.38
C LEU A 337 22.55 -17.27 10.55
N ALA A 338 21.74 -18.30 10.31
CA ALA A 338 21.31 -19.25 11.33
C ALA A 338 22.52 -19.89 12.05
N GLY A 339 22.67 -19.61 13.35
CA GLY A 339 23.78 -20.06 14.20
C GLY A 339 25.00 -19.12 14.22
N GLY A 340 25.02 -18.05 13.42
CA GLY A 340 26.03 -16.99 13.45
C GLY A 340 25.67 -15.84 14.40
N ARG A 341 26.68 -15.13 14.92
CA ARG A 341 26.45 -13.87 15.65
C ARG A 341 26.48 -12.73 14.65
N THR A 342 25.33 -12.12 14.38
CA THR A 342 25.25 -10.88 13.61
C THR A 342 25.97 -9.78 14.39
N VAL A 343 26.86 -9.06 13.71
CA VAL A 343 27.55 -7.89 14.26
C VAL A 343 27.33 -6.78 13.25
N GLU A 344 26.68 -5.70 13.66
CA GLU A 344 26.55 -4.54 12.78
C GLU A 344 27.94 -4.00 12.48
N LEU A 345 28.29 -3.97 11.20
CA LEU A 345 29.50 -3.35 10.70
C LEU A 345 29.17 -2.49 9.48
N PRO A 346 29.71 -1.27 9.38
CA PRO A 346 30.74 -0.69 10.25
C PRO A 346 30.17 0.20 11.37
N THR A 347 31.02 0.55 12.34
CA THR A 347 30.89 1.70 13.27
C THR A 347 30.97 3.07 12.57
N TYR A 348 30.59 3.06 11.29
CA TYR A 348 29.80 4.02 10.53
C TYR A 348 30.48 5.17 9.72
N ALA A 349 29.84 5.48 8.57
CA ALA A 349 29.67 6.76 7.86
C ALA A 349 28.23 6.74 7.27
N PHE A 350 27.52 7.88 7.16
CA PHE A 350 26.04 8.00 7.03
C PHE A 350 25.53 7.07 5.94
N GLN A 351 24.45 6.31 6.21
CA GLN A 351 23.71 5.59 5.18
C GLN A 351 22.87 6.60 4.40
N HIS A 352 23.57 7.54 3.77
CA HIS A 352 22.96 8.66 3.08
C HIS A 352 22.00 8.18 2.00
N ARG A 353 20.76 8.69 2.07
CA ARG A 353 19.80 8.65 0.98
C ARG A 353 19.65 10.06 0.43
N ARG A 354 19.38 10.16 -0.87
CA ARG A 354 19.18 11.45 -1.54
C ARG A 354 17.75 11.94 -1.31
N PHE A 355 17.61 13.12 -0.75
CA PHE A 355 16.38 13.84 -0.48
C PHE A 355 16.40 15.20 -1.19
N TRP A 356 15.91 15.24 -2.42
CA TRP A 356 15.75 16.50 -3.17
C TRP A 356 14.48 16.44 -4.03
N PRO A 357 13.61 17.47 -4.02
CA PRO A 357 12.41 17.49 -4.85
C PRO A 357 12.76 17.40 -6.34
N ALA A 358 12.17 16.43 -7.05
CA ALA A 358 12.40 16.25 -8.48
C ALA A 358 11.51 17.18 -9.31
N ALA A 359 12.09 17.99 -10.19
CA ALA A 359 11.35 18.75 -11.20
C ALA A 359 10.93 17.79 -12.33
N ARG A 360 9.62 17.63 -12.58
CA ARG A 360 9.11 16.63 -13.54
C ARG A 360 8.69 17.26 -14.87
N PRO A 361 9.06 16.68 -16.04
CA PRO A 361 8.46 16.99 -17.33
C PRO A 361 7.11 16.25 -17.50
N VAL A 362 6.16 16.88 -18.21
CA VAL A 362 4.82 16.38 -18.52
C VAL A 362 4.87 15.30 -19.62
N VAL A 363 4.22 14.14 -19.41
CA VAL A 363 4.04 13.06 -20.43
C VAL A 363 2.57 12.54 -20.41
N PRO A 364 1.93 12.18 -21.54
CA PRO A 364 0.50 11.84 -21.62
C PRO A 364 0.17 10.35 -21.36
N ALA A 365 -1.10 10.07 -21.02
CA ALA A 365 -1.63 8.81 -20.49
C ALA A 365 -1.81 7.64 -21.50
N PRO A 366 -1.69 6.36 -21.07
CA PRO A 366 -2.06 5.18 -21.86
C PRO A 366 -3.48 4.63 -21.57
N SER A 367 -4.02 3.88 -22.53
CA SER A 367 -5.41 3.41 -22.70
C SER A 367 -5.90 2.33 -21.72
N ALA A 368 -7.19 2.38 -21.39
CA ALA A 368 -7.90 1.46 -20.48
C ALA A 368 -8.49 0.21 -21.17
N GLY A 369 -8.37 -0.96 -20.52
CA GLY A 369 -9.14 -2.18 -20.81
C GLY A 369 -8.47 -3.47 -20.33
N GLY A 370 -8.90 -4.03 -19.19
CA GLY A 370 -8.43 -5.32 -18.63
C GLY A 370 -9.18 -5.77 -17.35
N PRO A 371 -9.10 -7.07 -16.95
CA PRO A 371 -10.11 -7.90 -16.24
C PRO A 371 -10.38 -7.61 -14.75
N ALA A 372 -10.08 -6.39 -14.31
CA ALA A 372 -10.17 -5.90 -12.93
C ALA A 372 -11.53 -6.05 -12.22
N ALA A 373 -12.61 -5.93 -12.99
CA ALA A 373 -13.91 -5.59 -12.45
C ALA A 373 -14.62 -6.77 -11.76
N GLU A 374 -14.14 -8.01 -11.97
CA GLU A 374 -14.72 -9.21 -11.36
C GLU A 374 -14.29 -9.40 -9.89
N GLU A 375 -13.05 -9.02 -9.56
CA GLU A 375 -12.45 -9.26 -8.24
C GLU A 375 -13.05 -8.38 -7.13
N TRP A 376 -13.67 -7.25 -7.51
CA TRP A 376 -14.17 -6.22 -6.60
C TRP A 376 -15.66 -6.30 -6.26
N ARG A 377 -16.39 -7.30 -6.80
CA ARG A 377 -17.86 -7.38 -6.69
C ARG A 377 -18.30 -8.26 -5.54
N TYR A 378 -19.11 -7.69 -4.64
CA TYR A 378 -19.75 -8.41 -3.55
C TYR A 378 -21.24 -8.06 -3.47
N ARG A 379 -22.07 -8.97 -2.96
CA ARG A 379 -23.48 -8.71 -2.69
C ARG A 379 -23.87 -9.13 -1.28
N GLU A 380 -24.96 -8.57 -0.82
CA GLU A 380 -25.62 -9.02 0.40
C GLU A 380 -26.55 -10.19 0.07
N GLU A 381 -26.44 -11.28 0.83
CA GLU A 381 -27.33 -12.43 0.76
C GLU A 381 -27.95 -12.71 2.14
N TRP A 382 -29.16 -13.24 2.12
CA TRP A 382 -29.92 -13.59 3.32
C TRP A 382 -30.05 -15.11 3.40
N VAL A 383 -29.40 -15.69 4.41
CA VAL A 383 -29.32 -17.15 4.57
C VAL A 383 -30.30 -17.62 5.64
N PRO A 384 -31.12 -18.66 5.39
CA PRO A 384 -32.05 -19.18 6.39
C PRO A 384 -31.35 -19.62 7.69
N LEU A 385 -31.95 -19.28 8.84
CA LEU A 385 -31.46 -19.58 10.18
C LEU A 385 -32.40 -20.55 10.92
N ALA A 386 -31.81 -21.42 11.72
CA ALA A 386 -32.54 -22.17 12.73
C ALA A 386 -32.69 -21.30 13.99
N VAL A 387 -33.93 -21.03 14.39
CA VAL A 387 -34.21 -20.19 15.56
C VAL A 387 -34.48 -21.09 16.78
N PRO A 388 -33.77 -20.89 17.90
CA PRO A 388 -34.03 -21.63 19.13
C PRO A 388 -35.33 -21.18 19.80
N ASP A 389 -35.86 -22.01 20.70
CA ASP A 389 -36.99 -21.63 21.55
C ASP A 389 -36.62 -20.41 22.41
N ALA A 390 -37.56 -19.48 22.59
CA ALA A 390 -37.35 -18.27 23.38
C ALA A 390 -37.02 -18.60 24.84
N VAL A 391 -35.97 -17.97 25.38
CA VAL A 391 -35.54 -18.13 26.76
C VAL A 391 -36.29 -17.13 27.64
N PRO A 392 -36.98 -17.57 28.71
CA PRO A 392 -37.68 -16.66 29.61
C PRO A 392 -36.72 -15.68 30.29
N GLY A 393 -36.95 -14.38 30.09
CA GLY A 393 -36.15 -13.30 30.65
C GLY A 393 -36.99 -12.13 31.13
N ARG A 394 -36.40 -11.23 31.93
CA ARG A 394 -36.98 -9.91 32.22
C ARG A 394 -36.58 -8.97 31.09
N TRP A 395 -37.52 -8.37 30.38
CA TRP A 395 -37.24 -7.55 29.20
C TRP A 395 -37.66 -6.09 29.41
N LEU A 396 -36.88 -5.16 28.87
CA LEU A 396 -37.26 -3.75 28.80
C LEU A 396 -37.62 -3.42 27.35
N VAL A 397 -38.84 -3.00 27.08
CA VAL A 397 -39.26 -2.55 25.74
C VAL A 397 -39.45 -1.04 25.75
N VAL A 398 -38.63 -0.32 24.98
CA VAL A 398 -38.67 1.14 24.88
C VAL A 398 -39.51 1.54 23.66
N VAL A 399 -40.73 2.01 23.90
CA VAL A 399 -41.72 2.30 22.85
C VAL A 399 -41.87 3.81 22.64
N PRO A 400 -41.66 4.33 21.42
CA PRO A 400 -42.04 5.70 21.07
C PRO A 400 -43.56 5.90 21.22
N ASP A 401 -44.00 7.03 21.80
CA ASP A 401 -45.43 7.33 22.01
C ASP A 401 -46.28 7.21 20.74
N ARG A 402 -45.70 7.53 19.57
CA ARG A 402 -46.40 7.44 18.28
C ARG A 402 -46.70 6.02 17.82
N LEU A 403 -46.02 5.03 18.38
CA LEU A 403 -46.27 3.61 18.11
C LEU A 403 -47.19 3.00 19.18
N GLU A 404 -47.71 3.81 20.12
CA GLU A 404 -48.64 3.31 21.12
C GLU A 404 -49.95 2.83 20.49
N GLY A 405 -50.40 1.65 20.90
CA GLY A 405 -51.63 1.04 20.38
C GLY A 405 -51.48 0.35 19.02
N GLU A 406 -50.30 0.41 18.40
CA GLU A 406 -50.00 -0.38 17.21
C GLU A 406 -50.02 -1.88 17.54
N SER A 407 -50.77 -2.64 16.73
CA SER A 407 -51.00 -4.08 16.97
C SER A 407 -49.70 -4.89 16.96
N TRP A 408 -48.75 -4.53 16.11
CA TRP A 408 -47.45 -5.21 16.00
C TRP A 408 -46.55 -4.96 17.22
N VAL A 409 -46.56 -3.76 17.80
CA VAL A 409 -45.82 -3.47 19.04
C VAL A 409 -46.39 -4.27 20.19
N SER A 410 -47.72 -4.38 20.25
CA SER A 410 -48.41 -5.22 21.24
C SER A 410 -48.03 -6.70 21.09
N ALA A 411 -47.88 -7.19 19.86
CA ALA A 411 -47.40 -8.55 19.58
C ALA A 411 -45.95 -8.76 20.04
N VAL A 412 -45.05 -7.81 19.78
CA VAL A 412 -43.66 -7.82 20.24
C VAL A 412 -43.58 -7.87 21.77
N VAL A 413 -44.29 -6.97 22.46
CA VAL A 413 -44.33 -6.94 23.95
C VAL A 413 -44.87 -8.25 24.51
N THR A 414 -45.92 -8.82 23.88
CA THR A 414 -46.50 -10.09 24.32
C THR A 414 -45.51 -11.25 24.17
N ALA A 415 -44.75 -11.28 23.08
CA ALA A 415 -43.78 -12.33 22.80
C ALA A 415 -42.55 -12.31 23.72
N MET A 416 -42.15 -11.13 24.22
CA MET A 416 -41.08 -11.02 25.23
C MET A 416 -41.48 -11.60 26.61
N GLY A 417 -42.77 -11.88 26.80
CA GLY A 417 -43.29 -12.62 27.93
C GLY A 417 -43.75 -11.75 29.12
N PRO A 418 -44.23 -12.38 30.21
CA PRO A 418 -44.95 -11.69 31.28
C PRO A 418 -44.08 -10.84 32.21
N ARG A 419 -42.74 -10.92 32.09
CA ARG A 419 -41.78 -10.10 32.84
C ARG A 419 -41.23 -8.94 31.99
N THR A 420 -42.01 -8.51 31.01
CA THR A 420 -41.66 -7.39 30.13
C THR A 420 -42.17 -6.09 30.73
N GLU A 421 -41.25 -5.14 30.90
CA GLU A 421 -41.55 -3.78 31.30
C GLU A 421 -41.53 -2.88 30.08
N VAL A 422 -42.59 -2.09 29.90
CA VAL A 422 -42.73 -1.18 28.78
C VAL A 422 -42.48 0.24 29.28
N VAL A 423 -41.42 0.85 28.77
CA VAL A 423 -41.11 2.25 29.00
C VAL A 423 -41.55 3.04 27.78
N ARG A 424 -42.30 4.12 28.04
CA ARG A 424 -42.82 5.01 27.01
C ARG A 424 -41.94 6.24 26.90
N CYS A 425 -41.70 6.66 25.67
CA CYS A 425 -40.87 7.80 25.34
C CYS A 425 -41.66 8.80 24.49
N GLY A 426 -41.96 9.95 25.08
CA GLY A 426 -42.67 11.05 24.41
C GLY A 426 -41.76 12.21 23.99
N GLY A 427 -42.16 12.93 22.94
CA GLY A 427 -41.46 14.13 22.46
C GLY A 427 -40.35 13.89 21.43
N GLU A 428 -39.52 14.91 21.19
CA GLU A 428 -38.28 14.76 20.40
C GLU A 428 -37.29 13.84 21.13
N PRO A 429 -36.43 13.07 20.43
CA PRO A 429 -35.49 12.15 21.05
C PRO A 429 -34.51 12.89 21.98
N ASP A 430 -34.69 12.77 23.30
CA ASP A 430 -33.81 13.36 24.32
C ASP A 430 -33.00 12.28 25.04
N ARG A 431 -31.69 12.26 24.74
CA ARG A 431 -30.69 11.40 25.38
C ARG A 431 -30.74 11.44 26.90
N THR A 432 -30.95 12.62 27.50
CA THR A 432 -30.94 12.79 28.97
C THR A 432 -32.17 12.16 29.60
N ALA A 433 -33.34 12.39 28.99
CA ALA A 433 -34.58 11.77 29.43
C ALA A 433 -34.52 10.24 29.29
N PHE A 434 -34.00 9.72 28.17
CA PHE A 434 -33.84 8.28 27.95
C PHE A 434 -32.86 7.66 28.93
N ALA A 435 -31.72 8.30 29.21
CA ALA A 435 -30.76 7.79 30.19
C ALA A 435 -31.37 7.79 31.61
N GLY A 436 -32.19 8.78 31.95
CA GLY A 436 -32.95 8.81 33.21
C GLY A 436 -33.93 7.64 33.32
N LEU A 437 -34.70 7.39 32.27
CA LEU A 437 -35.66 6.28 32.19
C LEU A 437 -34.96 4.91 32.25
N LEU A 438 -33.84 4.74 31.54
CA LEU A 438 -33.04 3.52 31.58
C LEU A 438 -32.46 3.29 32.97
N ARG A 439 -31.90 4.32 33.62
CA ARG A 439 -31.38 4.20 35.00
C ARG A 439 -32.47 3.90 36.02
N GLU A 440 -33.66 4.46 35.87
CA GLU A 440 -34.80 4.15 36.74
C GLU A 440 -35.25 2.69 36.57
N ALA A 441 -35.37 2.23 35.32
CA ALA A 441 -35.69 0.84 35.02
C ALA A 441 -34.60 -0.13 35.54
N LEU A 442 -33.32 0.23 35.40
CA LEU A 442 -32.16 -0.58 35.81
C LEU A 442 -31.83 -0.48 37.32
N GLY A 443 -32.42 0.47 38.05
CA GLY A 443 -32.05 0.83 39.42
C GLY A 443 -32.56 -0.09 40.53
N ASP A 444 -33.41 -1.08 40.22
CA ASP A 444 -33.97 -2.01 41.21
C ASP A 444 -33.06 -3.21 41.55
N GLY A 445 -31.87 -3.27 40.93
CA GLY A 445 -30.84 -4.27 41.18
C GLY A 445 -31.12 -5.65 40.57
N THR A 446 -32.19 -5.81 39.77
CA THR A 446 -32.48 -7.08 39.07
C THR A 446 -32.15 -6.94 37.57
N PRO A 447 -31.19 -7.71 37.03
CA PRO A 447 -30.74 -7.51 35.64
C PRO A 447 -31.83 -7.86 34.62
N PHE A 448 -31.92 -7.08 33.55
CA PHE A 448 -32.72 -7.42 32.37
C PHE A 448 -31.95 -8.41 31.48
N ALA A 449 -32.69 -9.30 30.80
CA ALA A 449 -32.18 -10.16 29.75
C ALA A 449 -31.83 -9.38 28.47
N GLY A 450 -32.45 -8.22 28.26
CA GLY A 450 -32.15 -7.31 27.15
C GLY A 450 -33.10 -6.12 27.10
N VAL A 451 -32.71 -5.14 26.28
CA VAL A 451 -33.52 -3.96 25.94
C VAL A 451 -33.92 -4.06 24.47
N LEU A 452 -35.21 -3.95 24.17
CA LEU A 452 -35.75 -4.02 22.81
C LEU A 452 -36.42 -2.70 22.44
N ALA A 453 -36.10 -2.14 21.29
CA ALA A 453 -36.67 -0.86 20.85
C ALA A 453 -37.25 -0.96 19.43
N PRO A 454 -38.57 -0.88 19.29
CA PRO A 454 -39.24 -0.60 18.03
C PRO A 454 -38.72 0.71 17.42
N ALA A 455 -38.18 0.66 16.22
CA ALA A 455 -37.74 1.84 15.49
C ALA A 455 -38.94 2.75 15.19
N ALA A 456 -38.76 4.06 15.40
CA ALA A 456 -39.74 5.07 15.04
C ALA A 456 -40.04 5.07 13.52
N PRO A 457 -41.11 5.73 13.06
CA PRO A 457 -41.38 5.92 11.63
C PRO A 457 -40.18 6.52 10.87
N ALA A 458 -40.12 6.29 9.56
CA ALA A 458 -38.91 6.47 8.74
C ALA A 458 -38.21 7.84 8.85
N ASP A 459 -38.97 8.91 9.09
CA ASP A 459 -38.48 10.28 9.26
C ASP A 459 -37.78 10.53 10.60
N GLU A 460 -38.13 9.77 11.65
CA GLU A 460 -37.59 9.90 13.02
C GLU A 460 -36.79 8.67 13.47
N ALA A 461 -36.75 7.62 12.65
CA ALA A 461 -36.16 6.32 13.00
C ALA A 461 -34.69 6.41 13.42
N VAL A 462 -33.86 7.15 12.65
CA VAL A 462 -32.41 7.26 12.91
C VAL A 462 -32.13 8.15 14.13
N PRO A 463 -32.71 9.37 14.26
CA PRO A 463 -32.54 10.17 15.47
C PRO A 463 -32.99 9.45 16.75
N PHE A 464 -34.11 8.72 16.70
CA PHE A 464 -34.59 7.94 17.83
C PHE A 464 -33.62 6.81 18.21
N ALA A 465 -33.17 6.02 17.23
CA ALA A 465 -32.20 4.95 17.47
C ALA A 465 -30.87 5.50 18.01
N LEU A 466 -30.40 6.64 17.50
CA LEU A 466 -29.19 7.30 18.01
C LEU A 466 -29.33 7.71 19.47
N ALA A 467 -30.42 8.41 19.82
CA ALA A 467 -30.67 8.87 21.19
C ALA A 467 -30.78 7.68 22.16
N LEU A 468 -31.37 6.57 21.73
CA LEU A 468 -31.46 5.35 22.54
C LEU A 468 -30.09 4.72 22.78
N VAL A 469 -29.27 4.58 21.75
CA VAL A 469 -27.91 4.00 21.90
C VAL A 469 -27.06 4.89 22.80
N GLN A 470 -27.11 6.20 22.61
CA GLN A 470 -26.42 7.17 23.47
C GLN A 470 -26.92 7.12 24.93
N ALA A 471 -28.21 6.93 25.14
CA ALA A 471 -28.77 6.77 26.47
C ALA A 471 -28.35 5.45 27.14
N ALA A 472 -28.23 4.36 26.38
CA ALA A 472 -27.71 3.09 26.88
C ALA A 472 -26.23 3.20 27.28
N ILE A 473 -25.43 3.97 26.52
CA ILE A 473 -24.05 4.31 26.87
C ILE A 473 -24.02 5.10 28.19
N ASP A 474 -24.80 6.17 28.29
CA ASP A 474 -24.86 7.03 29.49
C ASP A 474 -25.39 6.34 30.75
N ALA A 475 -26.15 5.26 30.57
CA ALA A 475 -26.69 4.45 31.65
C ALA A 475 -25.82 3.23 31.98
N GLU A 476 -24.70 3.04 31.27
CA GLU A 476 -23.82 1.86 31.39
C GLU A 476 -24.65 0.56 31.32
N ALA A 477 -25.51 0.44 30.30
CA ALA A 477 -26.44 -0.66 30.19
C ALA A 477 -25.72 -2.02 30.21
N ALA A 478 -25.99 -2.83 31.24
CA ALA A 478 -25.42 -4.17 31.39
C ALA A 478 -26.16 -5.25 30.58
N ALA A 479 -27.17 -4.88 29.78
CA ALA A 479 -28.04 -5.79 29.03
C ALA A 479 -27.99 -5.49 27.53
N PRO A 480 -28.12 -6.50 26.66
CA PRO A 480 -28.01 -6.33 25.21
C PRO A 480 -29.16 -5.47 24.65
N VAL A 481 -28.81 -4.46 23.85
CA VAL A 481 -29.75 -3.55 23.18
C VAL A 481 -30.02 -4.03 21.75
N TRP A 482 -31.29 -4.28 21.46
CA TRP A 482 -31.79 -4.71 20.16
C TRP A 482 -32.73 -3.66 19.57
N VAL A 483 -32.52 -3.32 18.29
CA VAL A 483 -33.40 -2.39 17.57
C VAL A 483 -34.20 -3.14 16.52
N VAL A 484 -35.53 -2.97 16.58
CA VAL A 484 -36.49 -3.68 15.73
C VAL A 484 -37.05 -2.75 14.66
N THR A 485 -36.78 -3.06 13.40
CA THR A 485 -37.31 -2.33 12.24
C THR A 485 -38.45 -3.12 11.57
N ARG A 486 -39.18 -2.47 10.66
CA ARG A 486 -40.18 -3.10 9.78
C ARG A 486 -39.92 -2.70 8.34
N GLY A 487 -39.57 -3.68 7.50
CA GLY A 487 -39.22 -3.45 6.11
C GLY A 487 -38.05 -2.47 5.93
N ALA A 488 -37.03 -2.51 6.78
CA ALA A 488 -35.82 -1.71 6.58
C ALA A 488 -34.91 -2.29 5.47
N VAL A 489 -35.01 -3.59 5.24
CA VAL A 489 -34.19 -4.35 4.29
C VAL A 489 -35.06 -5.25 3.41
N ALA A 490 -34.61 -5.55 2.20
CA ALA A 490 -35.24 -6.55 1.33
C ALA A 490 -34.51 -7.88 1.47
N VAL A 491 -35.24 -8.96 1.77
CA VAL A 491 -34.69 -10.33 1.81
C VAL A 491 -34.87 -10.98 0.45
N GLU A 492 -36.04 -10.81 -0.15
CA GLU A 492 -36.38 -11.30 -1.49
C GLU A 492 -36.70 -10.16 -2.46
N ALA A 493 -36.61 -10.45 -3.76
CA ALA A 493 -36.96 -9.49 -4.79
C ALA A 493 -38.47 -9.13 -4.71
N GLY A 494 -38.77 -7.85 -4.46
CA GLY A 494 -40.14 -7.37 -4.32
C GLY A 494 -40.62 -7.20 -2.87
N ASP A 495 -39.79 -7.50 -1.87
CA ASP A 495 -40.08 -7.17 -0.47
C ASP A 495 -40.35 -5.65 -0.32
N PRO A 496 -41.43 -5.25 0.39
CA PRO A 496 -41.71 -3.84 0.62
C PRO A 496 -40.69 -3.23 1.61
N VAL A 497 -40.06 -2.13 1.22
CA VAL A 497 -39.07 -1.41 2.03
C VAL A 497 -39.64 -0.05 2.49
N ARG A 498 -39.59 0.25 3.80
CA ARG A 498 -40.32 1.36 4.46
C ARG A 498 -39.41 2.49 4.96
N GLY A 499 -38.27 2.72 4.31
CA GLY A 499 -37.40 3.87 4.59
C GLY A 499 -36.67 3.86 5.95
N GLN A 500 -36.69 2.74 6.67
CA GLN A 500 -35.97 2.55 7.94
C GLN A 500 -34.51 2.05 7.77
N GLY A 501 -34.03 1.90 6.53
CA GLY A 501 -32.67 1.38 6.25
C GLY A 501 -31.54 2.16 6.92
N GLY A 502 -31.72 3.46 7.20
CA GLY A 502 -30.72 4.24 7.92
C GLY A 502 -30.45 3.76 9.36
N VAL A 503 -31.44 3.14 10.02
CA VAL A 503 -31.26 2.55 11.36
C VAL A 503 -30.24 1.41 11.31
N TRP A 504 -30.24 0.64 10.22
CA TRP A 504 -29.29 -0.45 10.03
C TRP A 504 -27.87 0.06 9.82
N GLY A 505 -27.68 1.14 9.07
CA GLY A 505 -26.37 1.80 8.94
C GLY A 505 -25.81 2.28 10.28
N LEU A 506 -26.65 2.92 11.11
CA LEU A 506 -26.29 3.33 12.46
C LEU A 506 -25.95 2.13 13.36
N GLY A 507 -26.80 1.10 13.37
CA GLY A 507 -26.63 -0.07 14.23
C GLY A 507 -25.39 -0.90 13.88
N ARG A 508 -24.99 -0.96 12.61
CA ARG A 508 -23.72 -1.59 12.19
C ARG A 508 -22.50 -0.85 12.75
N VAL A 509 -22.56 0.47 12.92
CA VAL A 509 -21.49 1.24 13.57
C VAL A 509 -21.53 1.07 15.08
N ALA A 510 -22.72 1.07 15.69
CA ALA A 510 -22.89 0.79 17.12
C ALA A 510 -22.35 -0.60 17.50
N ALA A 511 -22.52 -1.60 16.63
CA ALA A 511 -21.95 -2.94 16.79
C ALA A 511 -20.42 -2.96 16.87
N LEU A 512 -19.74 -2.04 16.16
CA LEU A 512 -18.27 -1.94 16.13
C LEU A 512 -17.73 -1.14 17.32
N GLU A 513 -18.39 -0.05 17.69
CA GLU A 513 -17.94 0.84 18.76
C GLU A 513 -18.34 0.36 20.16
N TYR A 514 -19.48 -0.32 20.27
CA TYR A 514 -20.08 -0.72 21.55
C TYR A 514 -20.48 -2.21 21.61
N PRO A 515 -19.56 -3.15 21.32
CA PRO A 515 -19.88 -4.57 21.21
C PRO A 515 -20.34 -5.22 22.52
N ARG A 516 -20.00 -4.64 23.69
CA ARG A 516 -20.30 -5.23 25.01
C ARG A 516 -21.80 -5.28 25.33
N PHE A 517 -22.57 -4.28 24.92
CA PHE A 517 -24.01 -4.20 25.19
C PHE A 517 -24.86 -4.13 23.92
N TRP A 518 -24.27 -4.19 22.72
CA TRP A 518 -25.04 -4.22 21.49
C TRP A 518 -25.54 -5.63 21.19
N GLY A 519 -26.86 -5.80 21.19
CA GLY A 519 -27.53 -7.06 20.86
C GLY A 519 -27.63 -7.28 19.35
N GLY A 520 -28.17 -6.30 18.61
CA GLY A 520 -28.27 -6.39 17.16
C GLY A 520 -29.47 -5.67 16.55
N LEU A 521 -29.70 -5.94 15.26
CA LEU A 521 -30.77 -5.42 14.43
C LEU A 521 -31.68 -6.56 13.99
N VAL A 522 -33.00 -6.39 14.16
CA VAL A 522 -34.00 -7.33 13.66
C VAL A 522 -35.02 -6.61 12.79
N ASP A 523 -35.21 -7.07 11.56
CA ASP A 523 -36.23 -6.53 10.65
C ASP A 523 -37.45 -7.44 10.56
N LEU A 524 -38.64 -6.90 10.79
CA LEU A 524 -39.91 -7.62 10.77
C LEU A 524 -40.74 -7.34 9.50
N PRO A 525 -41.65 -8.24 9.12
CA PRO A 525 -42.56 -8.00 7.99
C PRO A 525 -43.67 -7.01 8.35
N GLU A 526 -44.49 -6.63 7.37
CA GLU A 526 -45.61 -5.70 7.59
C GLU A 526 -46.65 -6.29 8.56
N ALA A 527 -46.99 -7.57 8.42
CA ALA A 527 -47.88 -8.25 9.36
C ALA A 527 -47.07 -9.05 10.38
N VAL A 528 -47.15 -8.67 11.66
CA VAL A 528 -46.54 -9.42 12.76
C VAL A 528 -47.61 -10.31 13.40
N ASP A 529 -47.63 -11.58 13.01
CA ASP A 529 -48.48 -12.59 13.63
C ASP A 529 -47.78 -13.25 14.85
N ALA A 530 -48.47 -14.17 15.51
CA ALA A 530 -47.94 -14.86 16.69
C ALA A 530 -46.63 -15.62 16.39
N ARG A 531 -46.50 -16.19 15.18
CA ARG A 531 -45.33 -16.98 14.79
C ARG A 531 -44.12 -16.09 14.53
N VAL A 532 -44.31 -14.97 13.84
CA VAL A 532 -43.27 -13.94 13.65
C VAL A 532 -42.80 -13.40 15.01
N ALA A 533 -43.73 -13.19 15.94
CA ALA A 533 -43.40 -12.71 17.28
C ALA A 533 -42.62 -13.76 18.11
N GLU A 534 -42.98 -15.05 17.99
CA GLU A 534 -42.21 -16.17 18.59
C GLU A 534 -40.79 -16.26 18.03
N TRP A 535 -40.62 -16.14 16.72
CA TRP A 535 -39.30 -16.12 16.09
C TRP A 535 -38.45 -14.92 16.53
N LEU A 536 -39.05 -13.74 16.63
CA LEU A 536 -38.37 -12.57 17.20
C LEU A 536 -37.87 -12.87 18.62
N ALA A 537 -38.72 -13.45 19.47
CA ALA A 537 -38.34 -13.81 20.85
C ALA A 537 -37.18 -14.81 20.86
N GLY A 538 -37.21 -15.84 20.02
CA GLY A 538 -36.12 -16.80 19.88
C GLY A 538 -34.80 -16.16 19.42
N VAL A 539 -34.86 -15.20 18.49
CA VAL A 539 -33.67 -14.48 17.99
C VAL A 539 -33.03 -13.62 19.07
N VAL A 540 -33.82 -12.80 19.78
CA VAL A 540 -33.26 -11.82 20.74
C VAL A 540 -32.90 -12.43 22.09
N SER A 541 -33.53 -13.54 22.47
CA SER A 541 -33.28 -14.23 23.76
C SER A 541 -32.40 -15.47 23.67
N GLY A 542 -32.25 -16.04 22.47
CA GLY A 542 -31.44 -17.23 22.23
C GLY A 542 -30.01 -16.90 21.79
N ASP A 543 -29.08 -17.84 22.02
CA ASP A 543 -27.73 -17.74 21.50
C ASP A 543 -27.68 -18.19 20.03
N THR A 544 -27.98 -17.26 19.13
CA THR A 544 -27.89 -17.48 17.67
C THR A 544 -26.52 -17.13 17.12
N GLY A 545 -25.73 -16.33 17.84
CA GLY A 545 -24.50 -15.72 17.34
C GLY A 545 -24.71 -14.73 16.18
N GLU A 546 -25.96 -14.33 15.90
CA GLU A 546 -26.33 -13.41 14.82
C GLU A 546 -26.73 -12.05 15.39
N ASP A 547 -26.42 -10.98 14.66
CA ASP A 547 -26.68 -9.60 15.09
C ASP A 547 -27.40 -8.75 14.03
N GLN A 548 -27.67 -9.36 12.88
CA GLN A 548 -28.28 -8.74 11.70
C GLN A 548 -29.24 -9.76 11.09
N VAL A 549 -30.49 -9.71 11.56
CA VAL A 549 -31.50 -10.73 11.28
C VAL A 549 -32.73 -10.12 10.62
N ALA A 550 -33.29 -10.81 9.64
CA ALA A 550 -34.58 -10.49 9.05
C ALA A 550 -35.55 -11.63 9.30
N VAL A 551 -36.72 -11.32 9.87
CA VAL A 551 -37.82 -12.26 10.05
C VAL A 551 -38.84 -11.99 8.94
N ARG A 552 -39.26 -13.04 8.25
CA ARG A 552 -40.33 -13.02 7.24
C ARG A 552 -41.36 -14.10 7.58
N ASP A 553 -42.49 -14.10 6.89
CA ASP A 553 -43.50 -15.17 7.03
C ASP A 553 -42.98 -16.54 6.56
N THR A 554 -41.97 -16.55 5.70
CA THR A 554 -41.27 -17.73 5.18
C THR A 554 -40.20 -18.29 6.11
N GLY A 555 -39.70 -17.52 7.08
CA GLY A 555 -38.66 -17.95 8.01
C GLY A 555 -37.82 -16.81 8.57
N VAL A 556 -36.69 -17.16 9.18
CA VAL A 556 -35.72 -16.21 9.74
C VAL A 556 -34.42 -16.31 8.97
N PHE A 557 -33.80 -15.17 8.67
CA PHE A 557 -32.64 -15.08 7.79
C PHE A 557 -31.54 -14.22 8.42
N GLY A 558 -30.29 -14.68 8.30
CA GLY A 558 -29.09 -13.97 8.72
C GLY A 558 -28.40 -13.34 7.52
N ARG A 559 -27.88 -12.13 7.70
CA ARG A 559 -27.21 -11.39 6.63
C ARG A 559 -25.79 -11.92 6.39
N ARG A 560 -25.40 -12.06 5.11
CA ARG A 560 -24.06 -12.47 4.65
C ARG A 560 -23.58 -11.53 3.55
N LEU A 561 -22.26 -11.36 3.47
CA LEU A 561 -21.59 -10.77 2.31
C LEU A 561 -20.98 -11.91 1.50
N THR A 562 -21.29 -11.97 0.20
CA THR A 562 -20.79 -13.00 -0.73
C THR A 562 -20.17 -12.36 -1.96
N ARG A 563 -19.33 -13.11 -2.70
CA ARG A 563 -18.85 -12.66 -4.02
C ARG A 563 -20.00 -12.65 -5.02
N ALA A 564 -20.07 -11.61 -5.86
CA ALA A 564 -21.09 -11.46 -6.88
C ALA A 564 -20.51 -11.81 -8.27
N PRO A 565 -20.87 -12.97 -8.87
CA PRO A 565 -20.35 -13.38 -10.18
C PRO A 565 -20.95 -12.54 -11.32
N LEU A 566 -20.25 -12.49 -12.47
CA LEU A 566 -20.78 -11.83 -13.67
C LEU A 566 -21.97 -12.60 -14.27
N VAL A 567 -22.94 -11.87 -14.80
CA VAL A 567 -24.09 -12.43 -15.54
C VAL A 567 -23.81 -12.39 -17.06
N GLY A 568 -23.10 -13.38 -17.60
CA GLY A 568 -22.87 -13.54 -19.04
C GLY A 568 -21.74 -12.70 -19.66
N PRO A 569 -21.40 -12.89 -20.95
CA PRO A 569 -20.26 -12.24 -21.59
C PRO A 569 -20.41 -10.71 -21.66
N GLY A 570 -19.30 -9.97 -21.50
CA GLY A 570 -19.19 -8.51 -21.54
C GLY A 570 -20.01 -7.82 -22.63
N GLY A 571 -21.10 -7.15 -22.26
CA GLY A 571 -21.85 -6.23 -23.14
C GLY A 571 -21.65 -4.77 -22.69
N SER A 572 -21.80 -3.83 -23.64
CA SER A 572 -21.76 -2.40 -23.36
C SER A 572 -23.14 -1.90 -22.93
N TRP A 573 -23.22 -1.11 -21.86
CA TRP A 573 -24.44 -0.40 -21.47
C TRP A 573 -24.53 0.94 -22.21
N SER A 574 -25.72 1.36 -22.66
CA SER A 574 -25.89 2.64 -23.37
C SER A 574 -27.19 3.33 -22.97
N THR A 575 -27.19 4.66 -22.99
CA THR A 575 -28.36 5.52 -22.73
C THR A 575 -28.51 6.55 -23.85
N SER A 576 -29.66 7.22 -23.93
CA SER A 576 -29.87 8.39 -24.80
C SER A 576 -30.53 9.53 -24.03
N GLY A 577 -30.68 10.70 -24.67
CA GLY A 577 -31.35 11.86 -24.06
C GLY A 577 -30.53 12.55 -22.95
N THR A 578 -31.20 12.96 -21.88
CA THR A 578 -30.60 13.72 -20.77
C THR A 578 -30.18 12.82 -19.60
N ALA A 579 -28.97 13.04 -19.07
CA ALA A 579 -28.55 12.53 -17.77
C ALA A 579 -28.39 13.65 -16.72
N LEU A 580 -29.03 13.50 -15.57
CA LEU A 580 -28.92 14.42 -14.43
C LEU A 580 -27.97 13.85 -13.39
N ILE A 581 -26.92 14.60 -13.05
CA ILE A 581 -25.89 14.18 -12.08
C ILE A 581 -25.85 15.16 -10.92
N THR A 582 -26.25 14.72 -9.73
CA THR A 582 -26.07 15.52 -8.51
C THR A 582 -24.68 15.33 -7.93
N GLY A 583 -24.04 16.41 -7.48
CA GLY A 583 -22.60 16.37 -7.23
C GLY A 583 -21.79 16.33 -8.53
N GLY A 584 -22.42 16.69 -9.67
CA GLY A 584 -21.84 16.54 -11.01
C GLY A 584 -20.60 17.37 -11.29
N THR A 585 -20.34 18.41 -10.49
CA THR A 585 -19.10 19.20 -10.54
C THR A 585 -18.04 18.74 -9.53
N GLY A 586 -18.31 17.70 -8.74
CA GLY A 586 -17.35 17.09 -7.83
C GLY A 586 -16.55 15.98 -8.51
N GLY A 587 -15.45 15.52 -7.89
CA GLY A 587 -14.52 14.56 -8.50
C GLY A 587 -15.21 13.29 -9.04
N LEU A 588 -16.01 12.61 -8.22
CA LEU A 588 -16.76 11.41 -8.66
C LEU A 588 -17.77 11.72 -9.78
N GLY A 589 -18.55 12.79 -9.62
CA GLY A 589 -19.56 13.19 -10.60
C GLY A 589 -18.97 13.56 -11.97
N ALA A 590 -17.77 14.15 -12.00
CA ALA A 590 -17.06 14.51 -13.22
C ALA A 590 -16.59 13.26 -14.01
N HIS A 591 -16.06 12.24 -13.34
CA HIS A 591 -15.69 10.98 -14.01
C HIS A 591 -16.92 10.28 -14.61
N VAL A 592 -18.03 10.24 -13.88
CA VAL A 592 -19.28 9.65 -14.39
C VAL A 592 -19.86 10.47 -15.55
N ALA A 593 -19.76 11.80 -15.50
CA ALA A 593 -20.20 12.67 -16.58
C ALA A 593 -19.46 12.37 -17.89
N ARG A 594 -18.13 12.25 -17.85
CA ARG A 594 -17.31 11.89 -19.03
C ARG A 594 -17.71 10.54 -19.60
N TRP A 595 -17.90 9.55 -18.72
CA TRP A 595 -18.32 8.21 -19.12
C TRP A 595 -19.72 8.21 -19.76
N LEU A 596 -20.68 8.95 -19.21
CA LEU A 596 -22.04 9.03 -19.77
C LEU A 596 -22.07 9.64 -21.18
N VAL A 597 -21.22 10.65 -21.46
CA VAL A 597 -21.09 11.21 -22.82
C VAL A 597 -20.56 10.16 -23.80
N ALA A 598 -19.55 9.39 -23.40
CA ALA A 598 -19.00 8.31 -24.21
C ALA A 598 -20.04 7.19 -24.52
N HIS A 599 -21.10 7.07 -23.72
CA HIS A 599 -22.14 6.04 -23.82
C HIS A 599 -23.48 6.56 -24.38
N GLY A 600 -23.46 7.69 -25.09
CA GLY A 600 -24.60 8.17 -25.89
C GLY A 600 -25.48 9.24 -25.23
N THR A 601 -25.07 9.78 -24.08
CA THR A 601 -25.80 10.90 -23.45
C THR A 601 -25.69 12.17 -24.30
N GLU A 602 -26.82 12.69 -24.75
CA GLU A 602 -26.90 13.88 -25.61
C GLU A 602 -26.87 15.18 -24.81
N HIS A 603 -27.36 15.15 -23.57
CA HIS A 603 -27.44 16.31 -22.69
C HIS A 603 -27.10 15.95 -21.24
N LEU A 604 -26.16 16.67 -20.63
CA LEU A 604 -25.79 16.54 -19.22
C LEU A 604 -26.31 17.71 -18.40
N VAL A 605 -27.03 17.41 -17.32
CA VAL A 605 -27.42 18.38 -16.28
C VAL A 605 -26.58 18.12 -15.03
N LEU A 606 -25.51 18.92 -14.86
CA LEU A 606 -24.60 18.84 -13.72
C LEU A 606 -25.11 19.74 -12.60
N VAL A 607 -25.56 19.13 -11.50
CA VAL A 607 -26.19 19.83 -10.38
C VAL A 607 -25.22 19.91 -9.20
N SER A 608 -24.98 21.13 -8.70
CA SER A 608 -24.25 21.36 -7.45
C SER A 608 -24.74 22.64 -6.78
N ARG A 609 -24.44 22.83 -5.48
CA ARG A 609 -24.88 24.05 -4.76
C ARG A 609 -24.34 25.35 -5.38
N ARG A 610 -23.10 25.30 -5.89
CA ARG A 610 -22.42 26.46 -6.50
C ARG A 610 -22.73 26.60 -8.00
N GLY A 611 -23.23 25.54 -8.65
CA GLY A 611 -23.57 25.56 -10.07
C GLY A 611 -22.38 26.00 -10.93
N PRO A 612 -22.56 26.96 -11.86
CA PRO A 612 -21.47 27.47 -12.71
C PRO A 612 -20.29 28.06 -11.93
N ASP A 613 -20.51 28.51 -10.69
CA ASP A 613 -19.48 29.10 -9.82
C ASP A 613 -18.69 28.03 -9.03
N ALA A 614 -18.95 26.74 -9.28
CA ALA A 614 -18.13 25.68 -8.70
C ALA A 614 -16.74 25.64 -9.35
N ASP A 615 -15.70 25.43 -8.53
CA ASP A 615 -14.31 25.35 -8.99
C ASP A 615 -14.18 24.26 -10.08
N GLY A 616 -13.57 24.61 -11.22
CA GLY A 616 -13.40 23.70 -12.35
C GLY A 616 -14.64 23.44 -13.23
N ALA A 617 -15.84 23.93 -12.85
CA ALA A 617 -17.07 23.66 -13.60
C ALA A 617 -17.07 24.21 -15.03
N GLY A 618 -16.44 25.37 -15.27
CA GLY A 618 -16.29 25.94 -16.60
C GLY A 618 -15.40 25.09 -17.53
N LEU A 619 -14.31 24.55 -16.99
CA LEU A 619 -13.40 23.66 -17.73
C LEU A 619 -14.08 22.33 -18.04
N LEU A 620 -14.72 21.71 -17.05
CA LEU A 620 -15.48 20.46 -17.22
C LEU A 620 -16.60 20.62 -18.25
N ARG A 621 -17.33 21.73 -18.21
CA ARG A 621 -18.36 22.05 -19.21
C ARG A 621 -17.78 22.12 -20.62
N ALA A 622 -16.70 22.88 -20.81
CA ALA A 622 -16.07 23.02 -22.13
C ALA A 622 -15.53 21.68 -22.66
N GLU A 623 -14.97 20.85 -21.78
CA GLU A 623 -14.49 19.49 -22.10
C GLU A 623 -15.63 18.60 -22.61
N LEU A 624 -16.74 18.55 -21.86
CA LEU A 624 -17.91 17.71 -22.19
C LEU A 624 -18.66 18.21 -23.44
N GLU A 625 -18.72 19.53 -23.65
CA GLU A 625 -19.26 20.13 -24.88
C GLU A 625 -18.36 19.81 -26.10
N ALA A 626 -17.04 19.81 -25.94
CA ALA A 626 -16.11 19.40 -26.98
C ALA A 626 -16.23 17.90 -27.32
N ALA A 627 -16.62 17.07 -26.36
CA ALA A 627 -16.92 15.65 -26.56
C ALA A 627 -18.29 15.40 -27.22
N GLY A 628 -19.08 16.45 -27.48
CA GLY A 628 -20.31 16.39 -28.30
C GLY A 628 -21.62 16.42 -27.53
N ALA A 629 -21.61 16.56 -26.20
CA ALA A 629 -22.83 16.66 -25.38
C ALA A 629 -23.25 18.12 -25.15
N ARG A 630 -24.56 18.38 -25.08
CA ARG A 630 -25.10 19.63 -24.51
C ARG A 630 -24.86 19.60 -23.00
N VAL A 631 -24.41 20.69 -22.38
CA VAL A 631 -24.15 20.71 -20.93
C VAL A 631 -24.83 21.89 -20.24
N THR A 632 -25.66 21.59 -19.25
CA THR A 632 -26.26 22.56 -18.33
C THR A 632 -25.66 22.37 -16.94
N VAL A 633 -25.00 23.40 -16.41
CA VAL A 633 -24.53 23.42 -15.02
C VAL A 633 -25.53 24.24 -14.20
N ALA A 634 -26.22 23.60 -13.26
CA ALA A 634 -27.29 24.20 -12.48
C ALA A 634 -26.90 24.36 -11.00
N ALA A 635 -27.10 25.56 -10.45
CA ALA A 635 -26.99 25.82 -9.02
C ALA A 635 -28.26 25.32 -8.33
N CYS A 636 -28.19 24.24 -7.57
CA CYS A 636 -29.32 23.69 -6.82
C CYS A 636 -28.83 22.93 -5.58
N ASP A 637 -29.48 23.18 -4.45
CA ASP A 637 -29.43 22.29 -3.29
C ASP A 637 -30.44 21.17 -3.50
N VAL A 638 -29.97 19.92 -3.61
CA VAL A 638 -30.84 18.76 -3.87
C VAL A 638 -31.72 18.41 -2.68
N ALA A 639 -31.39 18.92 -1.49
CA ALA A 639 -32.24 18.83 -0.31
C ALA A 639 -33.41 19.83 -0.35
N ASP A 640 -33.42 20.79 -1.29
CA ASP A 640 -34.57 21.65 -1.57
C ASP A 640 -35.39 21.05 -2.72
N ARG A 641 -36.54 20.47 -2.36
CA ARG A 641 -37.43 19.78 -3.30
C ARG A 641 -37.94 20.71 -4.41
N ASP A 642 -38.29 21.95 -4.08
CA ASP A 642 -38.86 22.90 -5.05
C ASP A 642 -37.79 23.43 -6.00
N ALA A 643 -36.56 23.62 -5.51
CA ALA A 643 -35.42 23.94 -6.36
C ALA A 643 -35.09 22.80 -7.33
N LEU A 644 -35.08 21.56 -6.83
CA LEU A 644 -34.83 20.38 -7.66
C LEU A 644 -35.95 20.16 -8.70
N ALA A 645 -37.21 20.42 -8.32
CA ALA A 645 -38.35 20.35 -9.25
C ALA A 645 -38.22 21.34 -10.41
N ARG A 646 -37.67 22.54 -10.18
CA ARG A 646 -37.39 23.51 -11.26
C ARG A 646 -36.32 22.98 -12.21
N VAL A 647 -35.21 22.44 -11.68
CA VAL A 647 -34.14 21.86 -12.51
C VAL A 647 -34.67 20.71 -13.37
N VAL A 648 -35.48 19.81 -12.81
CA VAL A 648 -36.09 18.70 -13.55
C VAL A 648 -37.10 19.21 -14.59
N GLY A 649 -37.87 20.25 -14.28
CA GLY A 649 -38.86 20.85 -15.18
C GLY A 649 -38.26 21.65 -16.35
N GLU A 650 -37.01 22.09 -16.23
CA GLU A 650 -36.27 22.80 -17.28
C GLU A 650 -35.60 21.86 -18.30
N ILE A 651 -35.67 20.54 -18.08
CA ILE A 651 -35.11 19.55 -19.00
C ILE A 651 -35.84 19.62 -20.36
N PRO A 652 -35.11 19.76 -21.48
CA PRO A 652 -35.72 19.95 -22.79
C PRO A 652 -36.54 18.74 -23.26
N ALA A 653 -37.67 18.98 -23.90
CA ALA A 653 -38.51 17.91 -24.44
C ALA A 653 -37.89 17.15 -25.63
N ASP A 654 -36.93 17.78 -26.34
CA ASP A 654 -36.15 17.15 -27.43
C ASP A 654 -35.10 16.15 -26.93
N ALA A 655 -34.72 16.23 -25.65
CA ALA A 655 -33.79 15.32 -24.99
C ALA A 655 -34.33 14.95 -23.58
N PRO A 656 -35.31 14.02 -23.48
CA PRO A 656 -35.95 13.71 -22.21
C PRO A 656 -34.98 13.13 -21.18
N LEU A 657 -35.27 13.29 -19.88
CA LEU A 657 -34.49 12.68 -18.80
C LEU A 657 -34.59 11.16 -18.85
N ARG A 658 -33.44 10.49 -18.99
CA ARG A 658 -33.33 9.03 -19.04
C ARG A 658 -32.42 8.46 -17.99
N THR A 659 -31.41 9.22 -17.54
CA THR A 659 -30.46 8.74 -16.53
C THR A 659 -30.38 9.71 -15.35
N VAL A 660 -30.43 9.18 -14.13
CA VAL A 660 -30.20 9.96 -12.90
C VAL A 660 -29.03 9.34 -12.15
N VAL A 661 -28.03 10.14 -11.79
CA VAL A 661 -26.90 9.73 -10.95
C VAL A 661 -26.84 10.61 -9.72
N HIS A 662 -27.03 9.99 -8.55
CA HIS A 662 -26.93 10.66 -7.27
C HIS A 662 -25.55 10.42 -6.64
N ALA A 663 -24.58 11.29 -6.96
CA ALA A 663 -23.21 11.27 -6.42
C ALA A 663 -22.96 12.37 -5.36
N ALA A 664 -24.01 13.06 -4.91
CA ALA A 664 -23.87 14.11 -3.92
C ALA A 664 -23.72 13.51 -2.50
N GLY A 665 -22.76 14.01 -1.73
CA GLY A 665 -22.52 13.54 -0.38
C GLY A 665 -21.64 14.49 0.40
N VAL A 666 -21.83 14.50 1.72
CA VAL A 666 -20.97 15.18 2.69
C VAL A 666 -20.69 14.16 3.79
N ASN A 667 -19.47 14.17 4.33
CA ASN A 667 -19.12 13.44 5.53
C ASN A 667 -18.60 14.48 6.54
N THR A 668 -19.28 14.60 7.67
CA THR A 668 -18.94 15.58 8.72
C THR A 668 -17.72 15.20 9.57
N GLY A 669 -17.06 14.07 9.30
CA GLY A 669 -15.81 13.66 9.93
C GLY A 669 -15.91 12.29 10.60
N THR A 670 -14.92 11.96 11.44
CA THR A 670 -14.94 10.74 12.27
C THR A 670 -15.40 11.13 13.67
N VAL A 671 -16.67 10.85 14.02
CA VAL A 671 -17.29 11.14 15.32
C VAL A 671 -17.95 9.86 15.84
N GLY A 672 -17.55 9.40 17.03
CA GLY A 672 -18.14 8.23 17.69
C GLY A 672 -19.62 8.41 18.00
N VAL A 673 -20.34 7.31 18.14
CA VAL A 673 -21.79 7.29 18.41
C VAL A 673 -22.13 8.08 19.68
N GLU A 674 -21.28 8.06 20.71
CA GLU A 674 -21.53 8.81 21.96
C GLU A 674 -21.42 10.33 21.78
N SER A 675 -20.70 10.79 20.77
CA SER A 675 -20.44 12.22 20.53
C SER A 675 -21.21 12.78 19.34
N LEU A 676 -21.91 11.94 18.58
CA LEU A 676 -22.65 12.35 17.39
C LEU A 676 -23.86 13.22 17.74
N THR A 677 -23.89 14.45 17.22
CA THR A 677 -24.99 15.39 17.46
C THR A 677 -26.11 15.27 16.42
N PRO A 678 -27.36 15.68 16.75
CA PRO A 678 -28.45 15.74 15.79
C PRO A 678 -28.15 16.60 14.55
N ASP A 679 -27.42 17.71 14.72
CA ASP A 679 -27.04 18.60 13.61
C ASP A 679 -26.07 17.92 12.65
N GLN A 680 -25.08 17.17 13.16
CA GLN A 680 -24.15 16.39 12.34
C GLN A 680 -24.88 15.24 11.62
N LEU A 681 -25.73 14.50 12.34
CA LEU A 681 -26.56 13.44 11.76
C LEU A 681 -27.44 13.98 10.62
N HIS A 682 -28.09 15.12 10.84
CA HIS A 682 -28.90 15.77 9.83
C HIS A 682 -28.03 16.24 8.64
N ALA A 683 -26.85 16.81 8.88
CA ALA A 683 -25.94 17.25 7.83
C ALA A 683 -25.46 16.09 6.93
N ASP A 684 -25.09 14.94 7.49
CA ASP A 684 -24.69 13.75 6.73
C ASP A 684 -25.83 13.18 5.87
N SER A 685 -27.06 13.20 6.41
CA SER A 685 -28.26 12.65 5.75
C SER A 685 -28.86 13.60 4.70
N ARG A 686 -28.81 14.91 4.93
CA ARG A 686 -29.55 15.93 4.17
C ARG A 686 -29.25 15.91 2.67
N VAL A 687 -27.98 15.91 2.28
CA VAL A 687 -27.64 15.97 0.84
C VAL A 687 -27.81 14.60 0.17
N LYS A 688 -27.64 13.52 0.94
CA LYS A 688 -27.54 12.16 0.45
C LYS A 688 -28.90 11.46 0.47
N ALA A 689 -29.41 11.11 1.65
CA ALA A 689 -30.68 10.40 1.79
C ALA A 689 -31.90 11.26 1.40
N VAL A 690 -31.98 12.50 1.88
CA VAL A 690 -33.13 13.39 1.54
C VAL A 690 -33.09 13.81 0.08
N GLY A 691 -31.91 14.14 -0.46
CA GLY A 691 -31.73 14.46 -1.88
C GLY A 691 -32.14 13.31 -2.81
N ALA A 692 -31.75 12.07 -2.50
CA ALA A 692 -32.15 10.90 -3.25
C ALA A 692 -33.66 10.66 -3.21
N ARG A 693 -34.32 10.87 -2.06
CA ARG A 693 -35.77 10.78 -1.93
C ARG A 693 -36.50 11.80 -2.82
N HIS A 694 -36.04 13.05 -2.84
CA HIS A 694 -36.63 14.06 -3.73
C HIS A 694 -36.45 13.70 -5.21
N LEU A 695 -35.28 13.16 -5.59
CA LEU A 695 -35.07 12.63 -6.94
C LEU A 695 -36.04 11.49 -7.26
N ASP A 696 -36.25 10.56 -6.33
CA ASP A 696 -37.21 9.46 -6.51
C ASP A 696 -38.63 9.97 -6.77
N GLU A 697 -39.11 10.88 -5.91
CA GLU A 697 -40.45 11.48 -5.99
C GLU A 697 -40.66 12.27 -7.30
N LEU A 698 -39.70 13.10 -7.68
CA LEU A 698 -39.82 13.97 -8.84
C LEU A 698 -39.66 13.23 -10.17
N THR A 699 -39.03 12.05 -10.16
CA THR A 699 -38.78 11.25 -11.35
C THR A 699 -39.56 9.94 -11.39
N GLY A 700 -40.35 9.60 -10.37
CA GLY A 700 -41.00 8.29 -10.22
C GLY A 700 -42.07 7.97 -11.29
N ALA A 701 -42.56 8.99 -12.00
CA ALA A 701 -43.46 8.84 -13.14
C ALA A 701 -42.74 8.71 -14.49
N LEU A 702 -41.41 8.95 -14.52
CA LEU A 702 -40.61 8.91 -15.74
C LEU A 702 -40.08 7.50 -15.99
N GLU A 703 -40.02 7.13 -17.27
CA GLU A 703 -39.29 5.95 -17.72
C GLU A 703 -37.80 6.31 -17.81
N LEU A 704 -36.98 5.71 -16.95
CA LEU A 704 -35.53 5.92 -16.88
C LEU A 704 -34.79 4.66 -17.34
N ASP A 705 -33.65 4.84 -18.01
CA ASP A 705 -32.70 3.79 -18.36
C ASP A 705 -31.83 3.41 -17.15
N ALA A 706 -31.48 4.39 -16.31
CA ALA A 706 -30.77 4.15 -15.04
C ALA A 706 -31.11 5.18 -13.96
N PHE A 707 -31.18 4.71 -12.72
CA PHE A 707 -31.27 5.54 -11.51
C PHE A 707 -30.21 5.06 -10.51
N VAL A 708 -29.05 5.71 -10.51
CA VAL A 708 -27.84 5.24 -9.83
C VAL A 708 -27.65 6.02 -8.53
N LEU A 709 -27.58 5.31 -7.41
CA LEU A 709 -27.28 5.86 -6.09
C LEU A 709 -25.86 5.48 -5.69
N PHE A 710 -25.02 6.49 -5.42
CA PHE A 710 -23.67 6.25 -4.90
C PHE A 710 -23.76 6.07 -3.39
N SER A 711 -23.83 4.83 -2.95
CA SER A 711 -23.71 4.41 -1.54
C SER A 711 -22.23 4.21 -1.18
N SER A 712 -21.94 3.60 -0.02
CA SER A 712 -20.59 3.37 0.48
C SER A 712 -20.49 2.04 1.23
N GLY A 713 -19.30 1.41 1.21
CA GLY A 713 -19.00 0.24 2.03
C GLY A 713 -19.27 0.43 3.53
N ALA A 714 -19.24 1.69 4.02
CA ALA A 714 -19.66 2.03 5.38
C ALA A 714 -21.13 1.65 5.69
N ALA A 715 -22.02 1.64 4.69
CA ALA A 715 -23.36 1.07 4.85
C ALA A 715 -23.32 -0.46 4.88
N ALA A 716 -22.48 -1.11 4.06
CA ALA A 716 -22.45 -2.56 3.94
C ALA A 716 -21.89 -3.27 5.19
N TRP A 717 -20.76 -2.85 5.73
CA TRP A 717 -20.13 -3.52 6.89
C TRP A 717 -20.01 -2.64 8.14
N GLY A 718 -20.27 -1.33 8.04
CA GLY A 718 -20.07 -0.38 9.13
C GLY A 718 -18.66 0.20 9.16
N SER A 719 -18.49 1.43 9.63
CA SER A 719 -17.18 2.03 9.87
C SER A 719 -17.20 2.84 11.15
N GLY A 720 -16.26 2.54 12.07
CA GLY A 720 -16.11 3.26 13.32
C GLY A 720 -15.99 4.78 13.10
N GLY A 721 -16.69 5.54 13.94
CA GLY A 721 -16.82 6.99 13.90
C GLY A 721 -17.61 7.53 12.70
N GLN A 722 -18.34 6.69 11.96
CA GLN A 722 -19.10 7.12 10.76
C GLN A 722 -20.59 6.77 10.84
N ALA A 723 -21.17 6.77 12.04
CA ALA A 723 -22.57 6.41 12.27
C ALA A 723 -23.59 7.19 11.40
N GLY A 724 -23.47 8.53 11.35
CA GLY A 724 -24.37 9.37 10.55
C GLY A 724 -24.21 9.12 9.04
N TYR A 725 -22.97 9.02 8.57
CA TYR A 725 -22.65 8.70 7.18
C TYR A 725 -23.13 7.29 6.77
N ALA A 726 -22.90 6.27 7.60
CA ALA A 726 -23.37 4.90 7.36
C ALA A 726 -24.91 4.84 7.29
N ALA A 727 -25.60 5.55 8.18
CA ALA A 727 -27.05 5.66 8.16
C ALA A 727 -27.58 6.32 6.88
N ALA A 728 -26.94 7.41 6.42
CA ALA A 728 -27.32 8.08 5.19
C ALA A 728 -27.16 7.19 3.94
N ASN A 729 -26.10 6.39 3.89
CA ASN A 729 -25.84 5.46 2.78
C ASN A 729 -26.77 4.24 2.81
N ALA A 730 -27.03 3.65 3.98
CA ALA A 730 -27.97 2.55 4.11
C ALA A 730 -29.42 2.96 3.74
N ALA A 731 -29.78 4.23 3.93
CA ALA A 731 -31.04 4.77 3.43
C ALA A 731 -31.09 4.84 1.88
N LEU A 732 -29.95 5.01 1.19
CA LEU A 732 -29.88 4.92 -0.28
C LEU A 732 -30.09 3.48 -0.75
N ASP A 733 -29.44 2.53 -0.09
CA ASP A 733 -29.57 1.10 -0.43
C ASP A 733 -31.04 0.66 -0.29
N ALA A 734 -31.69 1.08 0.79
CA ALA A 734 -33.13 0.85 1.02
C ALA A 734 -34.01 1.55 -0.02
N LEU A 735 -33.67 2.77 -0.45
CA LEU A 735 -34.42 3.49 -1.49
C LEU A 735 -34.33 2.79 -2.85
N ALA A 736 -33.17 2.24 -3.22
CA ALA A 736 -33.02 1.46 -4.45
C ALA A 736 -33.90 0.21 -4.43
N ALA A 737 -33.91 -0.52 -3.31
CA ALA A 737 -34.77 -1.68 -3.13
C ALA A 737 -36.27 -1.31 -3.20
N ASP A 738 -36.70 -0.25 -2.53
CA ASP A 738 -38.10 0.24 -2.59
C ASP A 738 -38.50 0.65 -4.02
N ARG A 739 -37.62 1.36 -4.73
CA ARG A 739 -37.87 1.79 -6.12
C ARG A 739 -38.03 0.58 -7.05
N ARG A 740 -37.21 -0.45 -6.89
CA ARG A 740 -37.32 -1.73 -7.61
C ARG A 740 -38.58 -2.50 -7.27
N ALA A 741 -38.98 -2.54 -6.00
CA ALA A 741 -40.24 -3.16 -5.57
C ALA A 741 -41.47 -2.47 -6.21
N ARG A 742 -41.39 -1.17 -6.49
CA ARG A 742 -42.40 -0.41 -7.27
C ARG A 742 -42.30 -0.62 -8.79
N GLY A 743 -41.45 -1.53 -9.26
CA GLY A 743 -41.25 -1.84 -10.69
C GLY A 743 -40.48 -0.77 -11.45
N ARG A 744 -39.70 0.07 -10.76
CA ARG A 744 -38.88 1.13 -11.36
C ARG A 744 -37.40 0.78 -11.31
N THR A 745 -36.62 1.26 -12.28
CA THR A 745 -35.16 1.04 -12.28
C THR A 745 -34.50 1.76 -11.10
N ALA A 746 -33.56 1.07 -10.47
CA ALA A 746 -32.63 1.63 -9.48
C ALA A 746 -31.43 0.70 -9.27
N THR A 747 -30.27 1.30 -9.04
CA THR A 747 -29.03 0.61 -8.71
C THR A 747 -28.35 1.41 -7.60
N SER A 748 -28.18 0.81 -6.42
CA SER A 748 -27.29 1.34 -5.39
C SER A 748 -25.95 0.64 -5.45
N VAL A 749 -24.87 1.42 -5.53
CA VAL A 749 -23.50 0.89 -5.48
C VAL A 749 -22.84 1.34 -4.19
N ALA A 750 -22.59 0.40 -3.29
CA ALA A 750 -21.81 0.62 -2.09
C ALA A 750 -20.32 0.62 -2.44
N TRP A 751 -19.79 1.82 -2.72
CA TRP A 751 -18.41 1.99 -3.14
C TRP A 751 -17.41 1.82 -1.99
N GLY A 752 -16.32 1.11 -2.28
CA GLY A 752 -15.05 1.20 -1.56
C GLY A 752 -14.39 2.57 -1.77
N ALA A 753 -13.16 2.71 -1.29
CA ALA A 753 -12.40 3.94 -1.41
C ALA A 753 -12.03 4.23 -2.88
N TRP A 754 -12.21 5.47 -3.35
CA TRP A 754 -11.70 5.91 -4.65
C TRP A 754 -10.39 6.66 -4.45
N ASP A 755 -9.41 6.39 -5.30
CA ASP A 755 -8.14 7.10 -5.37
C ASP A 755 -8.32 8.41 -6.17
N GLU A 756 -7.42 9.37 -5.97
CA GLU A 756 -7.32 10.65 -6.73
C GLU A 756 -8.52 11.62 -6.62
N VAL A 757 -9.72 11.16 -6.25
CA VAL A 757 -10.94 11.97 -6.16
C VAL A 757 -11.85 11.53 -5.00
N GLY A 758 -12.78 12.40 -4.61
CA GLY A 758 -13.79 12.11 -3.59
C GLY A 758 -13.31 12.38 -2.16
N MET A 759 -13.99 11.79 -1.18
CA MET A 759 -13.77 12.10 0.25
C MET A 759 -12.45 11.55 0.81
N VAL A 760 -11.81 10.61 0.12
CA VAL A 760 -10.51 10.03 0.49
C VAL A 760 -9.37 11.04 0.29
N VAL A 761 -9.48 11.90 -0.72
CA VAL A 761 -8.47 12.94 -1.04
C VAL A 761 -8.74 14.26 -0.31
N ALA A 762 -9.98 14.47 0.15
CA ALA A 762 -10.35 15.69 0.89
C ALA A 762 -9.81 15.74 2.34
N ALA A 763 -9.32 14.61 2.89
CA ALA A 763 -8.78 14.52 4.25
C ALA A 763 -7.39 13.84 4.24
N PRO A 764 -6.31 14.56 4.66
CA PRO A 764 -4.95 14.00 4.69
C PRO A 764 -4.86 12.71 5.52
N GLY A 765 -4.17 11.69 5.00
CA GLY A 765 -3.94 10.41 5.71
C GLY A 765 -5.13 9.43 5.73
N HIS A 766 -6.29 9.82 5.20
CA HIS A 766 -7.48 8.95 5.16
C HIS A 766 -7.29 7.70 4.29
N GLY A 767 -6.57 7.81 3.17
CA GLY A 767 -6.23 6.67 2.30
C GLY A 767 -5.29 5.64 2.95
N ASP A 768 -4.27 6.10 3.67
CA ASP A 768 -3.33 5.21 4.38
C ASP A 768 -4.00 4.49 5.56
N ARG A 769 -4.97 5.14 6.21
CA ARG A 769 -5.82 4.51 7.25
C ARG A 769 -6.67 3.39 6.66
N LEU A 770 -7.34 3.63 5.53
CA LEU A 770 -8.16 2.62 4.85
C LEU A 770 -7.33 1.41 4.39
N ARG A 771 -6.13 1.65 3.82
CA ARG A 771 -5.21 0.57 3.42
C ARG A 771 -4.75 -0.29 4.60
N ARG A 772 -4.50 0.32 5.76
CA ARG A 772 -4.16 -0.41 7.01
C ARG A 772 -5.32 -1.25 7.53
N GLN A 773 -6.55 -0.80 7.32
CA GLN A 773 -7.77 -1.54 7.65
C GLN A 773 -8.16 -2.58 6.58
N GLY A 774 -7.38 -2.75 5.50
CA GLY A 774 -7.67 -3.71 4.43
C GLY A 774 -8.64 -3.22 3.35
N VAL A 775 -8.98 -1.93 3.31
CA VAL A 775 -9.78 -1.30 2.24
C VAL A 775 -8.84 -0.55 1.29
N VAL A 776 -8.68 -1.04 0.06
CA VAL A 776 -7.72 -0.52 -0.91
C VAL A 776 -8.37 0.57 -1.80
N PRO A 777 -7.79 1.78 -1.91
CA PRO A 777 -8.28 2.82 -2.82
C PRO A 777 -8.21 2.39 -4.30
N MET A 778 -9.34 2.51 -5.00
CA MET A 778 -9.53 2.12 -6.39
C MET A 778 -9.34 3.30 -7.34
N ARG A 779 -8.65 3.08 -8.46
CA ARG A 779 -8.52 4.10 -9.51
C ARG A 779 -9.88 4.45 -10.13
N PRO A 780 -10.21 5.73 -10.35
CA PRO A 780 -11.52 6.16 -10.85
C PRO A 780 -11.92 5.51 -12.18
N GLU A 781 -10.98 5.32 -13.11
CA GLU A 781 -11.24 4.74 -14.42
C GLU A 781 -11.71 3.28 -14.31
N ARG A 782 -11.12 2.51 -13.38
CA ARG A 782 -11.51 1.10 -13.14
C ARG A 782 -12.85 1.04 -12.41
N ALA A 783 -13.10 1.94 -11.46
CA ALA A 783 -14.37 2.00 -10.73
C ALA A 783 -15.54 2.37 -11.66
N VAL A 784 -15.33 3.28 -12.62
CA VAL A 784 -16.32 3.60 -13.65
C VAL A 784 -16.58 2.42 -14.60
N ALA A 785 -15.54 1.66 -14.99
CA ALA A 785 -15.73 0.44 -15.77
C ALA A 785 -16.56 -0.62 -15.02
N ALA A 786 -16.38 -0.72 -13.69
CA ALA A 786 -17.23 -1.58 -12.86
C ALA A 786 -18.68 -1.10 -12.83
N LEU A 787 -18.93 0.23 -12.80
CA LEU A 787 -20.29 0.79 -12.87
C LEU A 787 -21.01 0.39 -14.18
N GLU A 788 -20.33 0.46 -15.32
CA GLU A 788 -20.90 0.03 -16.61
C GLU A 788 -21.40 -1.42 -16.53
N ARG A 789 -20.57 -2.30 -15.96
CA ARG A 789 -20.91 -3.71 -15.82
C ARG A 789 -22.09 -3.93 -14.86
N VAL A 790 -22.14 -3.20 -13.75
CA VAL A 790 -23.25 -3.26 -12.78
C VAL A 790 -24.58 -2.87 -13.44
N LEU A 791 -24.57 -1.84 -14.28
CA LEU A 791 -25.77 -1.39 -14.99
C LEU A 791 -26.18 -2.37 -16.10
N HIS A 792 -25.21 -3.00 -16.76
CA HIS A 792 -25.50 -4.06 -17.73
C HIS A 792 -26.17 -5.28 -17.07
N ASP A 793 -25.70 -5.69 -15.89
CA ASP A 793 -26.22 -6.84 -15.15
C ASP A 793 -27.57 -6.53 -14.43
N ASP A 794 -28.08 -5.31 -14.55
CA ASP A 794 -29.33 -4.83 -13.94
C ASP A 794 -29.41 -5.02 -12.42
N GLU A 795 -28.26 -4.86 -11.74
CA GLU A 795 -28.17 -5.06 -10.30
C GLU A 795 -28.94 -3.97 -9.52
N THR A 796 -29.65 -4.38 -8.47
CA THR A 796 -30.38 -3.46 -7.58
C THR A 796 -29.48 -2.88 -6.48
N SER A 797 -28.66 -3.72 -5.86
CA SER A 797 -27.71 -3.33 -4.81
C SER A 797 -26.47 -4.21 -4.91
N ILE A 798 -25.31 -3.58 -4.94
CA ILE A 798 -24.02 -4.26 -5.05
C ILE A 798 -22.94 -3.46 -4.32
N VAL A 799 -21.94 -4.16 -3.79
CA VAL A 799 -20.74 -3.59 -3.20
C VAL A 799 -19.61 -3.70 -4.23
N ILE A 800 -18.94 -2.59 -4.50
CA ILE A 800 -17.74 -2.55 -5.36
C ILE A 800 -16.59 -2.01 -4.53
N ALA A 801 -15.69 -2.88 -4.11
CA ALA A 801 -14.55 -2.51 -3.27
C ALA A 801 -13.34 -3.41 -3.54
N ASP A 802 -12.15 -2.81 -3.55
CA ASP A 802 -10.89 -3.56 -3.54
C ASP A 802 -10.50 -3.86 -2.09
N MET A 803 -10.47 -5.15 -1.74
CA MET A 803 -10.41 -5.62 -0.35
C MET A 803 -9.21 -6.55 -0.14
N ASP A 804 -8.35 -6.20 0.81
CA ASP A 804 -7.37 -7.11 1.39
C ASP A 804 -8.00 -7.81 2.59
N TRP A 805 -8.65 -8.95 2.32
CA TRP A 805 -9.35 -9.74 3.34
C TRP A 805 -8.43 -10.28 4.44
N SER A 806 -7.14 -10.48 4.14
CA SER A 806 -6.16 -10.95 5.14
C SER A 806 -5.92 -9.92 6.24
N ARG A 807 -6.07 -8.62 5.91
CA ARG A 807 -5.97 -7.50 6.86
C ARG A 807 -7.32 -7.09 7.41
N PHE A 808 -8.35 -7.04 6.55
CA PHE A 808 -9.67 -6.56 6.95
C PHE A 808 -10.33 -7.45 8.00
N VAL A 809 -10.26 -8.79 7.85
CA VAL A 809 -10.96 -9.72 8.73
C VAL A 809 -10.46 -9.64 10.17
N PRO A 810 -9.15 -9.77 10.47
CA PRO A 810 -8.66 -9.66 11.85
C PRO A 810 -8.99 -8.33 12.51
N THR A 811 -8.86 -7.21 11.76
CA THR A 811 -9.20 -5.88 12.29
C THR A 811 -10.69 -5.72 12.55
N PHE A 812 -11.54 -6.18 11.62
CA PHE A 812 -13.00 -6.06 11.72
C PHE A 812 -13.58 -6.93 12.83
N THR A 813 -13.01 -8.11 13.09
CA THR A 813 -13.49 -9.04 14.12
C THR A 813 -12.72 -8.96 15.44
N ALA A 814 -11.79 -8.02 15.59
CA ALA A 814 -10.90 -7.91 16.75
C ALA A 814 -11.65 -7.75 18.07
N THR A 815 -12.70 -6.93 18.08
CA THR A 815 -13.49 -6.63 19.29
C THR A 815 -14.74 -7.48 19.40
N ARG A 816 -15.20 -8.09 18.29
CA ARG A 816 -16.42 -8.89 18.24
C ARG A 816 -16.44 -9.84 17.03
N PRO A 817 -16.82 -11.11 17.20
CA PRO A 817 -17.09 -12.00 16.08
C PRO A 817 -18.23 -11.48 15.19
N SER A 818 -18.09 -11.59 13.86
CA SER A 818 -19.15 -11.23 12.92
C SER A 818 -19.44 -12.36 11.95
N ARG A 819 -20.72 -12.78 11.89
CA ARG A 819 -21.18 -13.79 10.92
C ARG A 819 -21.32 -13.24 9.50
N LEU A 820 -21.27 -11.91 9.31
CA LEU A 820 -21.42 -11.26 8.02
C LEU A 820 -20.44 -11.81 6.97
N LEU A 821 -19.19 -12.03 7.35
CA LEU A 821 -18.11 -12.46 6.45
C LEU A 821 -17.99 -13.98 6.30
N SER A 822 -18.82 -14.76 7.00
CA SER A 822 -18.70 -16.22 7.08
C SER A 822 -18.94 -16.97 5.76
N ALA A 823 -19.46 -16.29 4.74
CA ALA A 823 -19.69 -16.87 3.42
C ALA A 823 -18.54 -16.56 2.42
N LEU A 824 -17.49 -15.86 2.85
CA LEU A 824 -16.30 -15.56 2.05
C LEU A 824 -15.18 -16.56 2.39
N VAL A 825 -14.69 -17.27 1.37
CA VAL A 825 -13.59 -18.25 1.51
C VAL A 825 -12.31 -17.57 1.99
N GLU A 826 -12.06 -16.34 1.58
CA GLU A 826 -10.94 -15.52 2.00
C GLU A 826 -10.98 -15.20 3.49
N ALA A 827 -12.17 -14.99 4.04
CA ALA A 827 -12.35 -14.74 5.46
C ALA A 827 -12.16 -15.99 6.31
N GLU A 828 -12.60 -17.16 5.83
CA GLU A 828 -12.30 -18.45 6.47
C GLU A 828 -10.79 -18.73 6.53
N ARG A 829 -10.06 -18.45 5.45
CA ARG A 829 -8.59 -18.59 5.41
C ARG A 829 -7.90 -17.62 6.37
N ALA A 830 -8.28 -16.34 6.34
CA ALA A 830 -7.72 -15.34 7.25
C ALA A 830 -7.96 -15.67 8.73
N THR A 831 -9.10 -16.29 9.04
CA THR A 831 -9.43 -16.75 10.41
C THR A 831 -8.62 -17.99 10.81
N ALA A 832 -8.33 -18.89 9.87
CA ALA A 832 -7.54 -20.11 10.13
C ALA A 832 -6.03 -19.81 10.30
N GLU A 833 -5.54 -18.71 9.72
CA GLU A 833 -4.15 -18.27 9.80
C GLU A 833 -3.87 -17.33 10.99
N ALA A 834 -4.91 -16.85 11.68
CA ALA A 834 -4.78 -16.01 12.86
C ALA A 834 -4.36 -16.82 14.11
N PRO A 835 -3.38 -16.35 14.92
CA PRO A 835 -3.06 -16.99 16.19
C PRO A 835 -4.28 -16.97 17.12
N LEU A 836 -4.65 -18.14 17.65
CA LEU A 836 -5.68 -18.29 18.69
C LEU A 836 -5.20 -17.64 20.00
N THR A 837 -5.45 -16.35 20.19
CA THR A 837 -5.38 -15.72 21.52
C THR A 837 -6.77 -15.75 22.14
N GLY A 838 -7.02 -16.82 22.90
CA GLY A 838 -8.27 -17.06 23.60
C GLY A 838 -8.42 -16.27 24.90
N GLU A 839 -9.69 -15.93 25.17
CA GLU A 839 -10.39 -15.82 26.46
C GLU A 839 -10.02 -14.72 27.47
N GLU A 840 -11.02 -13.84 27.66
CA GLU A 840 -11.49 -13.11 28.86
C GLU A 840 -10.53 -12.92 30.07
N GLY A 841 -10.35 -11.67 30.50
CA GLY A 841 -9.44 -11.36 31.60
C GLY A 841 -9.65 -10.05 32.37
N GLU A 842 -10.88 -9.66 32.72
CA GLU A 842 -11.13 -8.57 33.70
C GLU A 842 -10.72 -8.95 35.15
N SER A 843 -9.88 -9.98 35.33
CA SER A 843 -9.47 -10.50 36.64
C SER A 843 -8.02 -11.02 36.72
N ASP A 844 -7.18 -10.76 35.70
CA ASP A 844 -5.81 -11.32 35.65
C ASP A 844 -4.73 -10.34 36.14
N PHE A 845 -4.88 -9.04 35.86
CA PHE A 845 -3.92 -8.00 36.26
C PHE A 845 -3.77 -7.89 37.79
N GLU A 846 -4.87 -7.83 38.54
CA GLU A 846 -4.82 -7.72 40.01
C GLU A 846 -4.20 -8.96 40.67
N ARG A 847 -4.42 -10.16 40.08
CA ARG A 847 -3.82 -11.42 40.58
C ARG A 847 -2.33 -11.51 40.29
N HIS A 848 -1.89 -11.06 39.11
CA HIS A 848 -0.47 -11.07 38.73
C HIS A 848 0.33 -9.95 39.42
N ALA A 849 -0.22 -8.75 39.58
CA ALA A 849 0.48 -7.60 40.18
C ALA A 849 0.69 -7.72 41.70
N ALA A 850 -0.23 -8.37 42.42
CA ALA A 850 -0.20 -8.47 43.89
C ALA A 850 0.95 -9.33 44.45
N GLY A 851 1.61 -10.15 43.62
CA GLY A 851 2.70 -11.06 44.02
C GLY A 851 4.12 -10.62 43.63
N LEU A 852 4.28 -9.56 42.82
CA LEU A 852 5.58 -9.19 42.23
C LEU A 852 6.37 -8.20 43.11
N SER A 853 7.69 -8.41 43.22
CA SER A 853 8.62 -7.44 43.81
C SER A 853 8.77 -6.20 42.90
N GLY A 854 9.20 -5.04 43.44
CA GLY A 854 9.25 -3.77 42.70
C GLY A 854 9.90 -3.87 41.31
N ARG A 855 11.08 -4.50 41.21
CA ARG A 855 11.76 -4.70 39.91
C ARG A 855 11.00 -5.63 38.95
N GLN A 856 10.32 -6.66 39.47
CA GLN A 856 9.53 -7.58 38.66
C GLN A 856 8.23 -6.93 38.18
N ARG A 857 7.65 -6.04 39.00
CA ARG A 857 6.47 -5.25 38.65
C ARG A 857 6.79 -4.24 37.55
N THR A 858 7.92 -3.54 37.62
CA THR A 858 8.35 -2.63 36.55
C THR A 858 8.55 -3.37 35.23
N LEU A 859 9.22 -4.52 35.21
CA LEU A 859 9.41 -5.31 33.99
C LEU A 859 8.09 -5.80 33.40
N PHE A 860 7.17 -6.26 34.25
CA PHE A 860 5.83 -6.67 33.85
C PHE A 860 5.02 -5.51 33.26
N LEU A 861 5.07 -4.32 33.89
CA LEU A 861 4.39 -3.13 33.39
C LEU A 861 4.99 -2.64 32.06
N VAL A 862 6.29 -2.79 31.85
CA VAL A 862 6.93 -2.48 30.56
C VAL A 862 6.40 -3.41 29.47
N GLU A 863 6.29 -4.72 29.73
CA GLU A 863 5.72 -5.67 28.77
C GLU A 863 4.24 -5.37 28.48
N LEU A 864 3.44 -5.12 29.53
CA LEU A 864 2.03 -4.72 29.39
C LEU A 864 1.86 -3.49 28.48
N VAL A 865 2.64 -2.44 28.72
CA VAL A 865 2.56 -1.21 27.91
C VAL A 865 3.01 -1.47 26.47
N ARG A 866 4.04 -2.28 26.26
CA ARG A 866 4.53 -2.66 24.92
C ARG A 866 3.50 -3.49 24.16
N ASP A 867 2.83 -4.42 24.82
CA ASP A 867 1.82 -5.27 24.20
C ASP A 867 0.59 -4.44 23.79
N HIS A 868 0.10 -3.55 24.66
CA HIS A 868 -0.99 -2.66 24.28
C HIS A 868 -0.57 -1.66 23.20
N ALA A 869 0.67 -1.16 23.21
CA ALA A 869 1.18 -0.30 22.16
C ALA A 869 1.30 -1.03 20.81
N ALA A 870 1.70 -2.31 20.83
CA ALA A 870 1.75 -3.15 19.63
C ALA A 870 0.36 -3.34 19.02
N VAL A 871 -0.67 -3.57 19.84
CA VAL A 871 -2.03 -3.70 19.32
C VAL A 871 -2.54 -2.41 18.70
N VAL A 872 -2.26 -1.24 19.30
CA VAL A 872 -2.65 0.07 18.74
C VAL A 872 -1.93 0.34 17.42
N LEU A 873 -0.69 -0.11 17.27
CA LEU A 873 0.12 0.07 16.06
C LEU A 873 -0.05 -1.05 15.01
N GLY A 874 -0.76 -2.12 15.34
CA GLY A 874 -0.96 -3.28 14.46
C GLY A 874 0.25 -4.21 14.34
N HIS A 875 1.15 -4.20 15.33
CA HIS A 875 2.26 -5.15 15.43
C HIS A 875 1.79 -6.49 16.01
N ALA A 876 2.45 -7.59 15.60
CA ALA A 876 2.09 -8.94 16.06
C ALA A 876 2.49 -9.17 17.52
N SER A 877 3.44 -8.39 18.07
CA SER A 877 3.86 -8.48 19.46
C SER A 877 4.48 -7.19 20.01
N GLY A 878 4.42 -6.98 21.34
CA GLY A 878 5.13 -5.89 22.02
C GLY A 878 6.66 -5.98 21.92
N GLN A 879 7.21 -7.13 21.52
CA GLN A 879 8.65 -7.34 21.32
C GLN A 879 9.21 -6.47 20.19
N GLU A 880 8.38 -6.09 19.21
CA GLU A 880 8.73 -5.20 18.09
C GLU A 880 8.93 -3.73 18.51
N ILE A 881 8.44 -3.35 19.69
CA ILE A 881 8.55 -1.99 20.23
C ILE A 881 9.65 -1.95 21.28
N ALA A 882 10.70 -1.15 21.11
CA ALA A 882 11.74 -1.05 22.13
C ALA A 882 11.25 -0.24 23.36
N PRO A 883 11.62 -0.62 24.61
CA PRO A 883 11.14 0.05 25.83
C PRO A 883 11.41 1.56 25.88
N ASP A 884 12.54 1.99 25.31
CA ASP A 884 13.02 3.36 25.37
C ASP A 884 12.70 4.18 24.11
N GLN A 885 12.01 3.57 23.14
CA GLN A 885 11.59 4.20 21.90
C GLN A 885 10.38 5.09 22.15
N ALA A 886 10.38 6.31 21.59
CA ALA A 886 9.27 7.23 21.79
C ALA A 886 8.06 6.77 20.99
N PHE A 887 6.88 6.81 21.61
CA PHE A 887 5.62 6.44 20.98
C PHE A 887 5.39 7.20 19.67
N ARG A 888 5.73 8.49 19.61
CA ARG A 888 5.59 9.30 18.39
C ARG A 888 6.38 8.75 17.20
N ASP A 889 7.57 8.21 17.47
CA ASP A 889 8.50 7.75 16.43
C ASP A 889 8.04 6.40 15.83
N ILE A 890 7.20 5.66 16.55
CA ILE A 890 6.59 4.40 16.10
C ILE A 890 5.15 4.59 15.61
N GLY A 891 4.72 5.84 15.38
CA GLY A 891 3.44 6.13 14.74
C GLY A 891 2.32 6.50 15.71
N PHE A 892 2.63 6.87 16.96
CA PHE A 892 1.62 7.46 17.83
C PHE A 892 1.34 8.93 17.52
N ASP A 893 0.08 9.26 17.29
CA ASP A 893 -0.45 10.61 17.20
C ASP A 893 -1.38 10.93 18.38
N SER A 894 -2.12 12.04 18.32
CA SER A 894 -3.00 12.46 19.40
C SER A 894 -4.22 11.57 19.63
N LEU A 895 -4.60 10.75 18.66
CA LEU A 895 -5.74 9.83 18.74
C LEU A 895 -5.29 8.43 19.16
N THR A 896 -4.16 7.95 18.64
CA THR A 896 -3.63 6.64 19.07
C THR A 896 -3.07 6.70 20.51
N ALA A 897 -2.56 7.86 20.95
CA ALA A 897 -2.15 8.06 22.35
C ALA A 897 -3.33 7.97 23.32
N VAL A 898 -4.51 8.43 22.89
CA VAL A 898 -5.78 8.33 23.60
C VAL A 898 -6.22 6.85 23.67
N GLU A 899 -6.11 6.12 22.56
CA GLU A 899 -6.44 4.69 22.50
C GLU A 899 -5.53 3.81 23.38
N LEU A 900 -4.21 4.02 23.34
CA LEU A 900 -3.27 3.30 24.22
C LEU A 900 -3.55 3.60 25.69
N ARG A 901 -3.82 4.85 26.02
CA ARG A 901 -4.21 5.22 27.39
C ARG A 901 -5.49 4.51 27.81
N ASP A 902 -6.52 4.45 26.96
CA ASP A 902 -7.78 3.77 27.31
C ASP A 902 -7.59 2.28 27.53
N ARG A 903 -6.81 1.63 26.65
CA ARG A 903 -6.46 0.20 26.80
C ARG A 903 -5.69 -0.08 28.08
N ILE A 904 -4.73 0.78 28.45
CA ILE A 904 -3.98 0.64 29.71
C ILE A 904 -4.89 0.91 30.91
N ALA A 905 -5.75 1.93 30.86
CA ALA A 905 -6.69 2.23 31.93
C ALA A 905 -7.67 1.07 32.17
N GLU A 906 -8.13 0.43 31.09
CA GLU A 906 -8.96 -0.76 31.13
C GLU A 906 -8.21 -1.98 31.71
N ALA A 907 -6.99 -2.26 31.22
CA ALA A 907 -6.21 -3.40 31.67
C ALA A 907 -5.73 -3.29 33.13
N THR A 908 -5.52 -2.07 33.63
CA THR A 908 -4.94 -1.82 34.97
C THR A 908 -5.98 -1.37 36.01
N GLY A 909 -7.17 -0.95 35.60
CA GLY A 909 -8.18 -0.33 36.46
C GLY A 909 -7.81 1.08 36.96
N LEU A 910 -6.72 1.68 36.46
CA LEU A 910 -6.23 2.99 36.88
C LEU A 910 -6.92 4.13 36.12
N LYS A 911 -7.19 5.24 36.82
CA LYS A 911 -7.64 6.49 36.18
C LYS A 911 -6.44 7.27 35.65
N LEU A 912 -6.27 7.28 34.33
CA LEU A 912 -5.17 7.97 33.66
C LEU A 912 -5.66 9.27 32.97
N PRO A 913 -5.01 10.42 33.21
CA PRO A 913 -5.24 11.65 32.43
C PRO A 913 -5.05 11.46 30.91
N THR A 914 -5.70 12.32 30.11
CA THR A 914 -5.56 12.34 28.65
C THR A 914 -4.14 12.63 28.15
N THR A 915 -3.30 13.25 28.99
CA THR A 915 -1.92 13.61 28.66
C THR A 915 -0.90 12.53 29.03
N THR A 916 -1.30 11.45 29.71
CA THR A 916 -0.36 10.48 30.30
C THR A 916 0.63 9.88 29.30
N VAL A 917 0.21 9.53 28.09
CA VAL A 917 1.10 8.99 27.04
C VAL A 917 2.04 10.07 26.47
N PHE A 918 1.68 11.35 26.56
CA PHE A 918 2.54 12.47 26.16
C PHE A 918 3.54 12.86 27.24
N ASP A 919 3.09 12.86 28.50
CA ASP A 919 3.92 13.15 29.67
C ASP A 919 4.97 12.05 29.89
N HIS A 920 4.64 10.81 29.47
CA HIS A 920 5.51 9.63 29.54
C HIS A 920 5.65 8.98 28.15
N PRO A 921 6.49 9.54 27.28
CA PRO A 921 6.46 9.26 25.84
C PRO A 921 7.12 7.94 25.42
N THR A 922 7.53 7.06 26.34
CA THR A 922 8.10 5.74 26.04
C THR A 922 7.44 4.67 26.90
N ALA A 923 7.49 3.40 26.46
CA ALA A 923 6.93 2.30 27.23
C ALA A 923 7.60 2.15 28.62
N GLY A 924 8.92 2.39 28.69
CA GLY A 924 9.67 2.41 29.95
C GLY A 924 9.18 3.49 30.92
N ARG A 925 9.10 4.75 30.48
CA ARG A 925 8.67 5.86 31.35
C ARG A 925 7.21 5.76 31.75
N LEU A 926 6.36 5.25 30.85
CA LEU A 926 4.95 5.03 31.16
C LEU A 926 4.79 3.91 32.18
N ALA A 927 5.56 2.82 32.06
CA ALA A 927 5.57 1.75 33.06
C ALA A 927 6.10 2.20 34.43
N GLU A 928 7.12 3.06 34.48
CA GLU A 928 7.60 3.67 35.73
C GLU A 928 6.52 4.55 36.39
N HIS A 929 5.80 5.33 35.59
CA HIS A 929 4.69 6.14 36.09
C HIS A 929 3.54 5.27 36.63
N LEU A 930 3.18 4.20 35.93
CA LEU A 930 2.18 3.23 36.38
C LEU A 930 2.63 2.53 37.68
N ASP A 931 3.92 2.17 37.79
CA ASP A 931 4.48 1.58 39.01
C ASP A 931 4.39 2.54 40.20
N ALA A 932 4.67 3.84 39.98
CA ALA A 932 4.53 4.87 41.00
C ALA A 932 3.06 5.06 41.46
N LEU A 933 2.10 5.02 40.54
CA LEU A 933 0.66 5.06 40.84
C LEU A 933 0.19 3.82 41.64
N LEU A 934 0.87 2.68 41.45
CA LEU A 934 0.63 1.42 42.16
C LEU A 934 1.46 1.28 43.46
N GLY A 935 2.14 2.34 43.90
CA GLY A 935 2.87 2.41 45.18
C GLY A 935 4.37 2.08 45.11
N GLY A 936 4.99 2.10 43.93
CA GLY A 936 6.44 2.00 43.75
C GLY A 936 7.16 3.28 44.18
N THR A 937 8.20 3.16 45.01
CA THR A 937 9.08 4.29 45.38
C THR A 937 10.20 4.46 44.37
N SER A 938 10.12 5.46 43.48
CA SER A 938 11.26 5.91 42.68
C SER A 938 12.10 6.93 43.45
N THR A 939 13.42 6.79 43.37
CA THR A 939 14.41 7.70 43.97
C THR A 939 15.35 8.13 42.86
N GLU A 940 15.19 9.33 42.33
CA GLU A 940 16.24 10.00 41.56
C GLU A 940 16.40 11.44 42.07
N ALA A 941 17.66 11.83 42.22
CA ALA A 941 18.10 13.08 42.84
C ALA A 941 18.38 14.13 41.76
N ASP A 942 17.87 15.34 41.95
CA ASP A 942 18.18 16.51 41.11
C ASP A 942 19.69 16.83 41.14
N PRO A 943 20.31 17.17 39.98
CA PRO A 943 21.69 17.64 39.95
C PRO A 943 21.80 19.08 40.47
N GLU A 944 22.80 19.34 41.33
CA GLU A 944 23.04 20.66 41.92
C GLU A 944 23.48 21.72 40.88
N PRO A 945 23.08 23.01 41.07
CA PRO A 945 23.44 24.09 40.17
C PRO A 945 24.93 24.47 40.26
N VAL A 946 25.61 24.54 39.10
CA VAL A 946 26.94 25.14 38.95
C VAL A 946 26.78 26.67 38.93
N GLY A 947 27.46 27.37 39.85
CA GLY A 947 27.42 28.83 39.96
C GLY A 947 28.18 29.54 38.83
N PRO A 948 27.91 30.85 38.59
CA PRO A 948 28.58 31.63 37.56
C PRO A 948 30.10 31.72 37.82
N VAL A 949 30.91 31.45 36.80
CA VAL A 949 32.38 31.49 36.88
C VAL A 949 32.89 32.61 35.98
N THR A 950 33.47 33.65 36.57
CA THR A 950 33.84 34.88 35.85
C THR A 950 35.20 34.81 35.14
N ASP A 951 36.05 33.83 35.45
CA ASP A 951 37.44 33.72 34.97
C ASP A 951 37.81 32.36 34.32
N ASP A 952 36.82 31.51 33.98
CA ASP A 952 37.09 30.23 33.30
C ASP A 952 37.14 30.40 31.76
N PRO A 953 38.24 30.02 31.07
CA PRO A 953 38.29 30.07 29.61
C PRO A 953 37.30 29.10 28.97
N VAL A 954 36.57 29.55 27.94
CA VAL A 954 35.74 28.67 27.11
C VAL A 954 36.67 27.77 26.28
N VAL A 955 36.53 26.45 26.43
CA VAL A 955 37.35 25.45 25.75
C VAL A 955 36.57 24.83 24.60
N ILE A 956 37.16 24.79 23.40
CA ILE A 956 36.63 24.04 22.25
C ILE A 956 37.15 22.59 22.38
N VAL A 957 36.24 21.66 22.68
CA VAL A 957 36.58 20.24 22.93
C VAL A 957 36.32 19.32 21.73
N GLY A 958 35.58 19.79 20.73
CA GLY A 958 35.32 19.08 19.48
C GLY A 958 34.91 20.04 18.36
N MET A 959 35.11 19.63 17.11
CA MET A 959 34.69 20.38 15.92
C MET A 959 34.42 19.44 14.74
N ALA A 960 33.45 19.79 13.91
CA ALA A 960 33.16 19.15 12.63
C ALA A 960 32.83 20.23 11.60
N CYS A 961 33.06 19.97 10.31
CA CYS A 961 32.72 20.91 9.25
C CYS A 961 32.46 20.21 7.91
N ARG A 962 31.65 20.86 7.07
CA ARG A 962 31.47 20.54 5.64
C ARG A 962 31.71 21.81 4.85
N LEU A 963 32.65 21.77 3.91
CA LEU A 963 33.03 22.94 3.11
C LEU A 963 33.25 22.54 1.64
N PRO A 964 33.15 23.50 0.69
CA PRO A 964 33.43 23.23 -0.72
C PRO A 964 34.84 22.65 -0.96
N GLY A 965 35.00 21.95 -2.08
CA GLY A 965 36.27 21.32 -2.46
C GLY A 965 36.50 19.94 -1.85
N GLY A 966 35.42 19.22 -1.52
CA GLY A 966 35.47 17.87 -0.93
C GLY A 966 35.89 17.85 0.53
N VAL A 967 35.77 18.96 1.27
CA VAL A 967 36.13 19.03 2.68
C VAL A 967 35.01 18.41 3.53
N SER A 968 35.30 17.23 4.07
CA SER A 968 34.38 16.47 4.91
C SER A 968 34.67 16.60 6.40
N ASP A 969 35.86 17.06 6.78
CA ASP A 969 36.26 17.19 8.19
C ASP A 969 37.31 18.31 8.41
N PRO A 970 37.65 18.63 9.68
CA PRO A 970 38.65 19.65 9.99
C PRO A 970 40.05 19.38 9.42
N GLU A 971 40.45 18.13 9.27
CA GLU A 971 41.74 17.75 8.70
C GLU A 971 41.80 18.01 7.19
N ASP A 972 40.71 17.74 6.48
CA ASP A 972 40.56 18.09 5.06
C ASP A 972 40.57 19.60 4.86
N LEU A 973 39.95 20.37 5.76
CA LEU A 973 40.04 21.84 5.74
C LEU A 973 41.49 22.30 5.87
N TRP A 974 42.23 21.75 6.83
CA TRP A 974 43.63 22.08 7.01
C TRP A 974 44.47 21.73 5.79
N ARG A 975 44.19 20.59 5.15
CA ARG A 975 44.86 20.19 3.91
C ARG A 975 44.58 21.17 2.77
N LEU A 976 43.32 21.54 2.57
CA LEU A 976 42.90 22.51 1.55
C LEU A 976 43.62 23.85 1.71
N VAL A 977 43.71 24.36 2.95
CA VAL A 977 44.40 25.63 3.25
C VAL A 977 45.92 25.51 3.06
N ALA A 978 46.53 24.41 3.53
CA ALA A 978 47.97 24.20 3.44
C ALA A 978 48.46 24.02 1.99
N GLU A 979 47.65 23.39 1.15
CA GLU A 979 47.94 23.14 -0.27
C GLU A 979 47.59 24.35 -1.17
N GLY A 980 46.84 25.32 -0.65
CA GLY A 980 46.39 26.48 -1.42
C GLY A 980 45.39 26.11 -2.52
N THR A 981 44.56 25.09 -2.27
CA THR A 981 43.61 24.54 -3.24
C THR A 981 42.43 25.49 -3.45
N ASP A 982 42.10 25.77 -4.71
CA ASP A 982 40.94 26.57 -5.10
C ASP A 982 39.67 25.70 -5.10
N ALA A 983 38.73 26.02 -4.21
CA ALA A 983 37.47 25.28 -4.03
C ALA A 983 36.30 25.82 -4.88
N ILE A 984 36.55 26.81 -5.73
CA ILE A 984 35.53 27.40 -6.61
C ILE A 984 35.30 26.51 -7.83
N SER A 985 34.06 26.07 -8.01
CA SER A 985 33.61 25.17 -9.07
C SER A 985 32.50 25.80 -9.91
N ALA A 986 32.08 25.13 -10.97
CA ALA A 986 30.90 25.54 -11.74
C ALA A 986 29.61 25.32 -10.92
N PHE A 987 28.51 25.96 -11.32
CA PHE A 987 27.21 25.75 -10.67
C PHE A 987 26.78 24.27 -10.64
N PRO A 988 26.13 23.84 -9.54
CA PRO A 988 25.72 22.46 -9.37
C PRO A 988 24.61 22.08 -10.35
N THR A 989 24.71 20.88 -10.93
CA THR A 989 23.70 20.32 -11.85
C THR A 989 22.57 19.58 -11.13
N ASP A 990 22.73 19.37 -9.82
CA ASP A 990 21.95 18.42 -9.06
C ASP A 990 20.87 19.07 -8.18
N ARG A 991 20.72 20.40 -8.26
CA ARG A 991 19.76 21.21 -7.49
C ARG A 991 18.54 21.68 -8.29
N GLY A 992 18.39 21.22 -9.53
CA GLY A 992 17.27 21.60 -10.41
C GLY A 992 17.37 23.03 -10.98
N TRP A 993 18.55 23.64 -10.96
CA TRP A 993 18.76 24.99 -11.48
C TRP A 993 18.71 25.00 -13.01
N ASN A 994 18.00 25.97 -13.60
CA ASN A 994 18.06 26.22 -15.03
C ASN A 994 19.36 26.96 -15.38
N LEU A 995 20.44 26.18 -15.53
CA LEU A 995 21.78 26.71 -15.81
C LEU A 995 21.81 27.51 -17.11
N ASP A 996 21.10 27.09 -18.16
CA ASP A 996 21.06 27.81 -19.43
C ASP A 996 20.47 29.21 -19.27
N ALA A 997 19.35 29.33 -18.55
CA ALA A 997 18.68 30.61 -18.27
C ALA A 997 19.54 31.54 -17.39
N LEU A 998 20.23 30.98 -16.38
CA LEU A 998 21.16 31.76 -15.54
C LEU A 998 22.34 32.33 -16.34
N SER A 999 22.63 31.69 -17.47
CA SER A 999 23.81 31.93 -18.29
C SER A 999 23.57 32.86 -19.48
N ALA A 1000 22.31 33.23 -19.73
CA ALA A 1000 21.90 34.14 -20.80
C ALA A 1000 22.48 35.55 -20.59
N LEU A 1001 22.84 36.22 -21.69
CA LEU A 1001 23.36 37.59 -21.67
C LEU A 1001 22.19 38.58 -21.55
N ASP A 1002 22.25 39.44 -20.52
CA ASP A 1002 21.40 40.61 -20.27
C ASP A 1002 19.87 40.37 -20.19
N GLY A 1003 19.41 39.82 -19.05
CA GLY A 1003 17.97 39.71 -18.73
C GLY A 1003 17.66 39.65 -17.23
N PRO A 1004 16.44 39.98 -16.79
CA PRO A 1004 16.02 39.78 -15.40
C PRO A 1004 16.03 38.27 -15.08
N GLY A 1005 16.94 37.85 -14.19
CA GLY A 1005 17.06 36.43 -13.77
C GLY A 1005 18.40 35.77 -14.08
N THR A 1006 19.37 36.50 -14.64
CA THR A 1006 20.70 36.00 -14.99
C THR A 1006 21.74 36.22 -13.88
N SER A 1007 22.85 35.47 -13.93
CA SER A 1007 23.99 35.60 -13.01
C SER A 1007 25.22 36.16 -13.74
N ALA A 1008 25.95 37.06 -13.08
CA ALA A 1008 27.19 37.67 -13.59
C ALA A 1008 28.39 36.70 -13.53
N THR A 1009 28.26 35.58 -12.80
CA THR A 1009 29.25 34.49 -12.73
C THR A 1009 28.55 33.15 -12.91
N ARG A 1010 29.31 32.13 -13.30
CA ARG A 1010 28.88 30.73 -13.40
C ARG A 1010 29.59 29.83 -12.37
N HIS A 1011 30.29 30.45 -11.42
CA HIS A 1011 31.15 29.76 -10.47
C HIS A 1011 30.84 30.15 -9.03
N GLY A 1012 31.05 29.20 -8.12
CA GLY A 1012 30.92 29.38 -6.67
C GLY A 1012 31.44 28.16 -5.89
N GLY A 1013 31.44 28.26 -4.57
CA GLY A 1013 31.73 27.17 -3.63
C GLY A 1013 30.45 26.40 -3.29
N PHE A 1014 30.44 25.11 -3.62
CA PHE A 1014 29.28 24.24 -3.37
C PHE A 1014 29.68 23.01 -2.57
N LEU A 1015 28.78 22.57 -1.68
CA LEU A 1015 28.87 21.26 -1.06
C LEU A 1015 28.44 20.18 -2.05
N ASP A 1016 29.26 19.13 -2.13
CA ASP A 1016 28.89 17.86 -2.76
C ASP A 1016 27.87 17.14 -1.88
N GLY A 1017 26.90 16.45 -2.50
CA GLY A 1017 25.90 15.69 -1.74
C GLY A 1017 24.97 16.56 -0.88
N ALA A 1018 24.70 17.81 -1.24
CA ALA A 1018 23.83 18.69 -0.45
C ALA A 1018 22.39 18.16 -0.25
N GLY A 1019 21.95 17.20 -1.07
CA GLY A 1019 20.69 16.50 -0.89
C GLY A 1019 20.77 15.21 -0.08
N ASP A 1020 21.96 14.77 0.30
CA ASP A 1020 22.20 13.49 0.95
C ASP A 1020 22.01 13.61 2.47
N PHE A 1021 21.35 12.62 3.08
CA PHE A 1021 21.08 12.60 4.53
C PHE A 1021 20.74 11.17 5.00
N ASP A 1022 21.12 10.80 6.22
CA ASP A 1022 20.68 9.54 6.84
C ASP A 1022 19.45 9.74 7.73
N ALA A 1023 18.28 9.79 7.10
CA ALA A 1023 17.03 10.05 7.80
C ALA A 1023 16.71 8.98 8.85
N ALA A 1024 17.00 7.70 8.55
CA ALA A 1024 16.69 6.59 9.44
C ALA A 1024 17.50 6.65 10.74
N PHE A 1025 18.79 7.01 10.65
CA PHE A 1025 19.66 7.18 11.82
C PHE A 1025 19.09 8.18 12.84
N PHE A 1026 18.52 9.28 12.36
CA PHE A 1026 17.92 10.32 13.21
C PHE A 1026 16.43 10.08 13.55
N GLY A 1027 15.85 8.95 13.16
CA GLY A 1027 14.42 8.67 13.37
C GLY A 1027 13.49 9.55 12.52
N ILE A 1028 13.98 10.07 11.40
CA ILE A 1028 13.26 10.97 10.50
C ILE A 1028 12.70 10.18 9.31
N SER A 1029 11.41 10.36 9.01
CA SER A 1029 10.79 9.67 7.88
C SER A 1029 11.33 10.18 6.53
N PRO A 1030 11.39 9.35 5.47
CA PRO A 1030 11.81 9.82 4.14
C PRO A 1030 11.02 11.02 3.61
N ARG A 1031 9.73 11.11 3.98
CA ARG A 1031 8.84 12.22 3.59
C ARG A 1031 9.22 13.51 4.31
N GLU A 1032 9.44 13.46 5.62
CA GLU A 1032 9.91 14.62 6.38
C GLU A 1032 11.31 15.03 5.91
N ALA A 1033 12.21 14.07 5.72
CA ALA A 1033 13.55 14.33 5.21
C ALA A 1033 13.49 15.08 3.89
N LEU A 1034 12.64 14.67 2.93
CA LEU A 1034 12.45 15.38 1.66
C LEU A 1034 11.99 16.84 1.83
N ALA A 1035 11.12 17.12 2.81
CA ALA A 1035 10.62 18.47 3.10
C ALA A 1035 11.59 19.33 3.94
N MET A 1036 12.58 18.72 4.62
CA MET A 1036 13.56 19.44 5.44
C MET A 1036 14.56 20.22 4.58
N ASP A 1037 14.83 21.47 4.93
CA ASP A 1037 15.94 22.23 4.38
C ASP A 1037 17.26 21.45 4.61
N PRO A 1038 18.07 21.22 3.56
CA PRO A 1038 19.42 20.66 3.67
C PRO A 1038 20.27 21.23 4.80
N GLN A 1039 20.06 22.51 5.14
CA GLN A 1039 20.74 23.17 6.26
C GLN A 1039 20.43 22.49 7.61
N GLN A 1040 19.17 22.07 7.84
CA GLN A 1040 18.79 21.34 9.06
C GLN A 1040 19.42 19.94 9.10
N ARG A 1041 19.47 19.26 7.95
CA ARG A 1041 20.04 17.91 7.81
C ARG A 1041 21.54 17.91 8.12
N LEU A 1042 22.28 18.83 7.52
CA LEU A 1042 23.71 18.99 7.77
C LEU A 1042 24.01 19.39 9.21
N LEU A 1043 23.18 20.24 9.84
CA LEU A 1043 23.34 20.59 11.25
C LEU A 1043 23.22 19.37 12.18
N LEU A 1044 22.31 18.43 11.89
CA LEU A 1044 22.18 17.20 12.68
C LEU A 1044 23.44 16.33 12.60
N GLU A 1045 23.87 16.04 11.38
CA GLU A 1045 25.04 15.20 11.11
C GLU A 1045 26.32 15.82 11.67
N THR A 1046 26.55 17.11 11.42
CA THR A 1046 27.76 17.79 11.90
C THR A 1046 27.76 18.01 13.42
N SER A 1047 26.60 18.19 14.05
CA SER A 1047 26.50 18.26 15.52
C SER A 1047 26.84 16.92 16.17
N TRP A 1048 26.33 15.82 15.60
CA TRP A 1048 26.65 14.47 16.06
C TRP A 1048 28.15 14.19 15.97
N GLU A 1049 28.74 14.46 14.81
CA GLU A 1049 30.18 14.27 14.59
C GLU A 1049 31.05 15.13 15.52
N ALA A 1050 30.65 16.38 15.77
CA ALA A 1050 31.40 17.25 16.68
C ALA A 1050 31.47 16.68 18.11
N LEU A 1051 30.40 16.02 18.57
CA LEU A 1051 30.35 15.36 19.88
C LEU A 1051 31.21 14.10 19.90
N GLU A 1052 31.11 13.25 18.88
CA GLU A 1052 31.93 12.04 18.81
C GLU A 1052 33.43 12.35 18.72
N ARG A 1053 33.80 13.39 17.98
CA ARG A 1053 35.19 13.85 17.88
C ARG A 1053 35.71 14.43 19.19
N ALA A 1054 34.82 14.92 20.05
CA ALA A 1054 35.15 15.27 21.43
C ALA A 1054 35.29 14.05 22.35
N GLY A 1055 35.02 12.84 21.86
CA GLY A 1055 34.97 11.60 22.65
C GLY A 1055 33.73 11.53 23.55
N ILE A 1056 32.68 12.27 23.23
CA ILE A 1056 31.43 12.32 23.99
C ILE A 1056 30.41 11.43 23.27
N ASP A 1057 29.86 10.45 23.98
CA ASP A 1057 28.71 9.69 23.52
C ASP A 1057 27.47 10.62 23.53
N PRO A 1058 26.88 10.95 22.36
CA PRO A 1058 25.76 11.89 22.28
C PRO A 1058 24.55 11.45 23.12
N HIS A 1059 24.35 10.15 23.33
CA HIS A 1059 23.23 9.64 24.14
C HIS A 1059 23.38 9.98 25.62
N THR A 1060 24.61 10.17 26.11
CA THR A 1060 24.86 10.54 27.51
C THR A 1060 24.48 11.98 27.85
N LEU A 1061 24.20 12.81 26.83
CA LEU A 1061 23.82 14.21 27.00
C LEU A 1061 22.31 14.43 27.15
N ARG A 1062 21.50 13.37 27.06
CA ARG A 1062 20.05 13.45 27.21
C ARG A 1062 19.69 13.96 28.61
N GLY A 1063 18.85 14.98 28.70
CA GLY A 1063 18.50 15.66 29.95
C GLY A 1063 19.56 16.62 30.48
N SER A 1064 20.70 16.79 29.80
CA SER A 1064 21.74 17.72 30.23
C SER A 1064 21.40 19.16 29.85
N ARG A 1065 21.92 20.12 30.63
CA ARG A 1065 21.84 21.56 30.34
C ARG A 1065 22.84 21.96 29.24
N THR A 1066 22.81 21.28 28.10
CA THR A 1066 23.64 21.59 26.94
C THR A 1066 22.88 22.51 25.99
N GLY A 1067 23.45 23.65 25.62
CA GLY A 1067 22.82 24.60 24.69
C GLY A 1067 23.16 24.35 23.22
N VAL A 1068 22.32 24.82 22.29
CA VAL A 1068 22.50 24.77 20.84
C VAL A 1068 22.36 26.18 20.26
N PHE A 1069 23.42 26.69 19.65
CA PHE A 1069 23.48 28.04 19.07
C PHE A 1069 23.89 27.92 17.60
N ALA A 1070 22.92 28.08 16.69
CA ALA A 1070 23.13 27.88 15.26
C ALA A 1070 22.89 29.18 14.48
N GLY A 1071 23.89 29.65 13.75
CA GLY A 1071 23.72 30.68 12.73
C GLY A 1071 23.09 30.08 11.48
N VAL A 1072 21.90 30.55 11.09
CA VAL A 1072 21.14 30.00 9.94
C VAL A 1072 20.53 31.16 9.17
N ILE A 1073 20.58 31.09 7.84
CA ILE A 1073 19.94 32.08 6.97
C ILE A 1073 18.94 31.35 6.05
N ASP A 1074 17.80 31.98 5.76
CA ASP A 1074 16.86 31.43 4.78
C ASP A 1074 17.47 31.45 3.36
N GLN A 1075 17.35 30.33 2.64
CA GLN A 1075 17.86 30.13 1.28
C GLN A 1075 16.74 29.80 0.27
N GLY A 1076 15.48 29.87 0.70
CA GLY A 1076 14.30 29.69 -0.14
C GLY A 1076 14.03 28.24 -0.57
N TYR A 1077 14.56 27.26 0.17
CA TYR A 1077 14.20 25.85 0.00
C TYR A 1077 12.69 25.69 0.25
N GLY A 1078 11.95 25.07 -0.69
CA GLY A 1078 10.49 24.94 -0.59
C GLY A 1078 9.66 26.12 -1.14
N SER A 1079 10.25 27.07 -1.88
CA SER A 1079 9.55 28.17 -2.60
C SER A 1079 8.67 27.69 -3.78
N PRO A 1080 7.70 28.48 -4.31
CA PRO A 1080 6.86 28.12 -5.47
C PRO A 1080 7.59 27.61 -6.72
N LEU A 1081 8.86 27.97 -6.91
CA LEU A 1081 9.71 27.42 -7.98
C LEU A 1081 10.04 25.92 -7.80
N HIS A 1082 9.88 25.39 -6.60
CA HIS A 1082 10.01 23.98 -6.22
C HIS A 1082 8.67 23.33 -5.79
N GLN A 1083 7.60 24.11 -5.55
CA GLN A 1083 6.27 23.62 -5.14
C GLN A 1083 5.32 23.35 -6.32
N ALA A 1084 5.81 22.77 -7.42
CA ALA A 1084 4.94 22.22 -8.47
C ALA A 1084 4.57 20.75 -8.17
N ALA A 1085 4.36 20.43 -6.89
CA ALA A 1085 3.92 19.13 -6.40
C ALA A 1085 2.65 19.35 -5.57
N GLU A 1086 1.49 18.95 -6.08
CA GLU A 1086 0.26 18.93 -5.29
C GLU A 1086 0.35 17.78 -4.29
N GLY A 1087 0.32 18.11 -2.98
CA GLY A 1087 0.12 17.14 -1.91
C GLY A 1087 0.94 17.27 -0.63
N ASP A 1088 1.58 18.41 -0.33
CA ASP A 1088 2.61 18.45 0.72
C ASP A 1088 2.61 19.73 1.58
N ASP A 1089 1.84 19.75 2.68
CA ASP A 1089 1.80 20.90 3.61
C ASP A 1089 2.09 20.54 5.09
N GLY A 1090 2.21 19.26 5.46
CA GLY A 1090 2.38 18.86 6.87
C GLY A 1090 3.78 19.12 7.45
N TYR A 1091 4.83 18.80 6.68
CA TYR A 1091 6.23 18.96 7.11
C TYR A 1091 6.90 20.20 6.54
N ALA A 1092 6.28 20.90 5.58
CA ALA A 1092 6.84 22.10 4.96
C ALA A 1092 7.12 23.20 6.01
N LEU A 1093 6.21 23.38 6.97
CA LEU A 1093 6.35 24.37 8.04
C LEU A 1093 7.56 24.09 8.94
N THR A 1094 7.72 22.85 9.42
CA THR A 1094 8.83 22.47 10.31
C THR A 1094 10.13 22.21 9.55
N GLY A 1095 10.04 21.83 8.29
CA GLY A 1095 11.17 21.51 7.42
C GLY A 1095 11.91 22.74 6.90
N THR A 1096 11.22 23.88 6.71
CA THR A 1096 11.82 25.09 6.13
C THR A 1096 12.03 26.23 7.12
N ALA A 1097 11.39 26.21 8.29
CA ALA A 1097 11.53 27.28 9.28
C ALA A 1097 12.94 27.30 9.91
N SER A 1098 13.67 28.41 9.76
CA SER A 1098 15.01 28.58 10.34
C SER A 1098 15.03 28.44 11.87
N SER A 1099 13.94 28.78 12.55
CA SER A 1099 13.80 28.63 14.02
C SER A 1099 13.80 27.17 14.49
N VAL A 1100 13.48 26.22 13.61
CA VAL A 1100 13.40 24.79 13.93
C VAL A 1100 14.79 24.14 13.90
N ALA A 1101 15.77 24.74 13.22
CA ALA A 1101 17.10 24.15 13.05
C ALA A 1101 17.81 23.84 14.38
N SER A 1102 17.92 24.82 15.29
CA SER A 1102 18.52 24.59 16.62
C SER A 1102 17.65 23.70 17.51
N GLY A 1103 16.32 23.85 17.42
CA GLY A 1103 15.36 23.07 18.19
C GLY A 1103 15.39 21.58 17.83
N ARG A 1104 15.62 21.25 16.56
CA ARG A 1104 15.70 19.87 16.08
C ARG A 1104 16.94 19.15 16.59
N VAL A 1105 18.10 19.81 16.58
CA VAL A 1105 19.33 19.28 17.21
C VAL A 1105 19.10 19.04 18.71
N SER A 1106 18.50 20.02 19.40
CA SER A 1106 18.15 19.89 20.82
C SER A 1106 17.20 18.72 21.08
N TYR A 1107 16.19 18.54 20.24
CA TYR A 1107 15.19 17.48 20.36
C TYR A 1107 15.78 16.09 20.14
N VAL A 1108 16.54 15.91 19.05
CA VAL A 1108 17.16 14.63 18.66
C VAL A 1108 18.15 14.16 19.73
N LEU A 1109 18.96 15.07 20.26
CA LEU A 1109 19.95 14.76 21.31
C LEU A 1109 19.36 14.83 22.74
N GLY A 1110 18.10 15.27 22.88
CA GLY A 1110 17.41 15.47 24.15
C GLY A 1110 18.11 16.46 25.09
N LEU A 1111 18.60 17.58 24.56
CA LEU A 1111 19.30 18.62 25.32
C LEU A 1111 18.29 19.62 25.92
N GLU A 1112 18.53 20.06 27.15
CA GLU A 1112 17.64 20.95 27.91
C GLU A 1112 18.24 22.37 28.13
N GLY A 1113 19.36 22.69 27.49
CA GLY A 1113 19.93 24.04 27.51
C GLY A 1113 19.27 25.00 26.50
N PRO A 1114 19.74 26.26 26.40
CA PRO A 1114 19.20 27.23 25.44
C PRO A 1114 19.36 26.76 23.99
N ALA A 1115 18.30 26.82 23.19
CA ALA A 1115 18.33 26.48 21.75
C ALA A 1115 17.97 27.70 20.89
N LEU A 1116 18.96 28.29 20.22
CA LEU A 1116 18.83 29.56 19.50
C LEU A 1116 19.28 29.42 18.04
N SER A 1117 18.36 29.75 17.13
CA SER A 1117 18.65 29.96 15.70
C SER A 1117 18.80 31.45 15.45
N ILE A 1118 19.94 31.86 14.89
CA ILE A 1118 20.37 33.27 14.82
C ILE A 1118 20.57 33.66 13.36
N ASP A 1119 19.89 34.74 12.95
CA ASP A 1119 20.07 35.35 11.63
C ASP A 1119 20.53 36.81 11.79
N THR A 1120 21.83 37.03 11.62
CA THR A 1120 22.45 38.34 11.43
C THR A 1120 23.19 38.38 10.10
N ALA A 1121 22.62 37.72 9.08
CA ALA A 1121 23.19 37.49 7.76
C ALA A 1121 24.61 36.90 7.84
N CYS A 1122 25.60 37.49 7.16
CA CYS A 1122 26.97 36.97 7.08
C CYS A 1122 27.70 36.86 8.44
N SER A 1123 27.17 37.46 9.51
CA SER A 1123 27.78 37.43 10.85
C SER A 1123 27.18 36.38 11.80
N SER A 1124 26.20 35.60 11.34
CA SER A 1124 25.37 34.73 12.18
C SER A 1124 26.17 33.71 13.00
N SER A 1125 27.16 33.05 12.40
CA SER A 1125 27.99 32.05 13.10
C SER A 1125 28.85 32.64 14.22
N LEU A 1126 29.35 33.88 14.04
CA LEU A 1126 30.12 34.59 15.06
C LEU A 1126 29.22 35.06 16.22
N VAL A 1127 28.00 35.50 15.92
CA VAL A 1127 27.02 35.87 16.94
C VAL A 1127 26.57 34.64 17.73
N ALA A 1128 26.36 33.50 17.06
CA ALA A 1128 26.05 32.22 17.71
C ALA A 1128 27.14 31.79 18.69
N LEU A 1129 28.41 31.83 18.27
CA LEU A 1129 29.55 31.53 19.14
C LEU A 1129 29.65 32.50 20.33
N HIS A 1130 29.41 33.80 20.09
CA HIS A 1130 29.41 34.81 21.16
C HIS A 1130 28.34 34.51 22.21
N LEU A 1131 27.10 34.22 21.79
CA LEU A 1131 25.99 33.91 22.71
C LEU A 1131 26.22 32.61 23.48
N ALA A 1132 26.73 31.57 22.82
CA ALA A 1132 27.11 30.32 23.49
C ALA A 1132 28.13 30.56 24.61
N ALA A 1133 29.17 31.35 24.33
CA ALA A 1133 30.18 31.72 25.33
C ALA A 1133 29.59 32.53 26.50
N GLN A 1134 28.60 33.39 26.25
CA GLN A 1134 27.90 34.12 27.31
C GLN A 1134 27.04 33.18 28.17
N SER A 1135 26.26 32.29 27.55
CA SER A 1135 25.41 31.33 28.26
C SER A 1135 26.21 30.35 29.11
N LEU A 1136 27.39 29.92 28.66
CA LEU A 1136 28.33 29.12 29.46
C LEU A 1136 28.82 29.89 30.69
N ARG A 1137 29.24 31.15 30.52
CA ARG A 1137 29.75 31.99 31.63
C ARG A 1137 28.68 32.35 32.66
N GLN A 1138 27.45 32.54 32.20
CA GLN A 1138 26.30 32.85 33.04
C GLN A 1138 25.74 31.60 33.74
N GLY A 1139 26.25 30.41 33.41
CA GLY A 1139 25.79 29.15 33.97
C GLY A 1139 24.38 28.78 33.48
N GLU A 1140 23.95 29.29 32.32
CA GLU A 1140 22.68 28.91 31.67
C GLU A 1140 22.77 27.51 31.04
N CYS A 1141 23.97 27.12 30.62
CA CYS A 1141 24.31 25.78 30.15
C CYS A 1141 25.70 25.38 30.68
N SER A 1142 25.96 24.07 30.78
CA SER A 1142 27.26 23.52 31.18
C SER A 1142 28.13 23.13 29.98
N MET A 1143 27.51 23.01 28.80
CA MET A 1143 28.15 22.71 27.53
C MET A 1143 27.33 23.37 26.41
N ALA A 1144 27.94 23.68 25.27
CA ALA A 1144 27.24 24.29 24.14
C ALA A 1144 27.75 23.79 22.80
N LEU A 1145 26.83 23.48 21.88
CA LEU A 1145 27.08 23.36 20.44
C LEU A 1145 26.91 24.76 19.82
N ALA A 1146 27.95 25.24 19.14
CA ALA A 1146 27.94 26.55 18.49
C ALA A 1146 28.49 26.45 17.07
N GLY A 1147 27.75 26.97 16.09
CA GLY A 1147 28.16 26.89 14.68
C GLY A 1147 27.27 27.69 13.74
N GLY A 1148 27.41 27.46 12.44
CA GLY A 1148 26.50 28.02 11.44
C GLY A 1148 26.49 27.20 10.16
N VAL A 1149 25.40 27.31 9.40
CA VAL A 1149 25.17 26.58 8.16
C VAL A 1149 24.63 27.53 7.10
N THR A 1150 25.11 27.35 5.87
CA THR A 1150 24.59 28.02 4.68
C THR A 1150 24.66 27.06 3.50
N VAL A 1151 23.52 26.73 2.91
CA VAL A 1151 23.44 25.92 1.67
C VAL A 1151 22.65 26.68 0.62
N MET A 1152 23.29 26.99 -0.51
CA MET A 1152 22.63 27.67 -1.63
C MET A 1152 21.63 26.73 -2.34
N ALA A 1153 20.41 26.61 -1.82
CA ALA A 1153 19.36 25.78 -2.41
C ALA A 1153 18.84 26.34 -3.75
N THR A 1154 18.77 27.67 -3.86
CA THR A 1154 18.27 28.37 -5.05
C THR A 1154 19.34 29.30 -5.64
N PRO A 1155 19.26 29.66 -6.93
CA PRO A 1155 20.19 30.63 -7.53
C PRO A 1155 19.84 32.09 -7.18
N GLY A 1156 18.82 32.32 -6.35
CA GLY A 1156 18.26 33.64 -6.04
C GLY A 1156 19.30 34.65 -5.55
N PRO A 1157 20.18 34.30 -4.60
CA PRO A 1157 21.27 35.17 -4.18
C PRO A 1157 22.13 35.63 -5.38
N PHE A 1158 22.50 34.72 -6.31
CA PHE A 1158 23.44 35.05 -7.39
C PHE A 1158 22.82 36.07 -8.34
N VAL A 1159 21.54 35.89 -8.67
CA VAL A 1159 20.75 36.83 -9.45
C VAL A 1159 20.64 38.19 -8.75
N GLY A 1160 20.35 38.18 -7.44
CA GLY A 1160 20.17 39.39 -6.64
C GLY A 1160 21.43 40.26 -6.55
N PHE A 1161 22.59 39.65 -6.34
CA PHE A 1161 23.88 40.37 -6.25
C PHE A 1161 24.44 40.75 -7.62
N SER A 1162 24.16 39.97 -8.67
CA SER A 1162 24.51 40.34 -10.05
C SER A 1162 23.87 41.67 -10.45
N ARG A 1163 22.60 41.90 -10.09
CA ARG A 1163 21.90 43.18 -10.34
C ARG A 1163 22.52 44.37 -9.61
N GLN A 1164 23.19 44.13 -8.50
CA GLN A 1164 23.85 45.16 -7.70
C GLN A 1164 25.31 45.39 -8.13
N GLY A 1165 25.81 44.61 -9.09
CA GLY A 1165 27.23 44.61 -9.45
C GLY A 1165 28.13 44.11 -8.31
N GLY A 1166 27.60 43.30 -7.40
CA GLY A 1166 28.29 42.87 -6.19
C GLY A 1166 29.15 41.60 -6.37
N LEU A 1167 28.97 40.85 -7.46
CA LEU A 1167 29.69 39.60 -7.71
C LEU A 1167 30.93 39.78 -8.57
N ALA A 1168 32.01 39.08 -8.20
CA ALA A 1168 33.18 38.96 -9.05
C ALA A 1168 32.85 38.09 -10.29
N PRO A 1169 33.17 38.52 -11.52
CA PRO A 1169 32.83 37.77 -12.74
C PRO A 1169 33.44 36.35 -12.81
N ASP A 1170 34.58 36.14 -12.17
CA ASP A 1170 35.26 34.84 -12.07
C ASP A 1170 34.85 34.03 -10.83
N GLY A 1171 33.91 34.53 -10.03
CA GLY A 1171 33.42 33.92 -8.80
C GLY A 1171 34.43 33.90 -7.65
N ARG A 1172 35.56 34.62 -7.74
CA ARG A 1172 36.66 34.54 -6.75
C ARG A 1172 36.82 35.82 -5.93
N CYS A 1173 36.96 35.65 -4.62
CA CYS A 1173 37.28 36.76 -3.71
C CYS A 1173 38.75 37.16 -3.81
N LYS A 1174 39.02 38.42 -4.16
CA LYS A 1174 40.38 39.01 -4.21
C LYS A 1174 40.57 40.05 -3.10
N SER A 1175 40.22 39.65 -1.87
CA SER A 1175 40.17 40.55 -0.71
C SER A 1175 41.47 41.33 -0.50
N PHE A 1176 41.36 42.65 -0.38
CA PHE A 1176 42.48 43.60 -0.23
C PHE A 1176 43.48 43.66 -1.41
N GLY A 1177 43.23 42.94 -2.51
CA GLY A 1177 44.05 42.98 -3.72
C GLY A 1177 43.69 44.14 -4.65
N SER A 1178 44.64 44.57 -5.50
CA SER A 1178 44.42 45.64 -6.48
C SER A 1178 43.42 45.28 -7.59
N GLY A 1179 43.10 43.99 -7.75
CA GLY A 1179 42.11 43.47 -8.69
C GLY A 1179 40.76 43.09 -8.06
N ALA A 1180 40.45 43.58 -6.86
CA ALA A 1180 39.17 43.31 -6.19
C ALA A 1180 37.99 43.89 -7.00
N ASP A 1181 37.11 43.02 -7.49
CA ASP A 1181 36.03 43.33 -8.43
C ASP A 1181 34.64 42.81 -7.98
N GLY A 1182 34.55 42.26 -6.77
CA GLY A 1182 33.30 41.79 -6.17
C GLY A 1182 33.53 40.65 -5.18
N THR A 1183 32.44 40.09 -4.65
CA THR A 1183 32.48 38.89 -3.81
C THR A 1183 32.32 37.64 -4.67
N GLY A 1184 33.03 36.57 -4.31
CA GLY A 1184 32.70 35.19 -4.64
C GLY A 1184 31.93 34.56 -3.49
N TRP A 1185 31.15 33.52 -3.77
CA TRP A 1185 30.37 32.77 -2.78
C TRP A 1185 30.69 31.31 -2.85
#